data_AF-A0A8T4WKI8-F1
#
_entry.id   AF-A0A8T4WKI8-F1
#
_cell.length_a   1.000
_cell.length_b   1.000
_cell.length_c   1.000
_cell.angle_alpha   90.00
_cell.angle_beta   90.00
_cell.angle_gamma   90.00
#
_symmetry.space_group_name_H-M   'P 1'
#
loop_
_entity.id
_entity.type
_entity.pdbx_description
1 polymer ?
#
loop_
_entity_poly.entity_id
_entity_poly.type
_entity_poly.pdbx_seq_one_letter_code
_entity_poly.pdbx_strand_id
1 'polypeptide(L)'
;MNRKIIGMLIVGLLLFSGASNFLNAETTNEQEQNFVTIGKNISFSTPEILNSETGTKIRFDETDRYKTSIGKPMMPVKTTVYTFPFGSKIHDVTALISDVSTMPLTNQIEASPIPLPYDTTYVKESELIQSSLKNEGELEIFSGFYPKSWYEYNVKIGLNENNERTTFVIVNTYPVRYSMEEETIEYASDIHIDISYSEPQNDIATNSEYEFLIIAGSAYVDELQPFVEFKQNNGIDTKLVITDEIDTDGFDEAEQIKYFIKQELDESNIKSVLLVGGHRSFWGFNKPELQIPTRFIYLDDTGEPGFVSDLYYADIYEYDNETGTSIFSSWDTDGDGKYGEWYYTPDEISGKEDNVDLLPDVHLGRWACRTEEEVKNMVQKVMNYEQKDNTEEEWFNRMISLSGDDFQDQIMLDISWDTTGLQGSFTIHAESANTIGQTGPEDTVTVEVDHTRESVVTFSEDDHLTTDLKYPNLPIAEITVPSDGNVLGNSNVYNENPPNAYIGYRWTPVNYTDNVVYIRGKSYNPQPHTETGVDTILKIWITDENENIVFGPVLTNQSMYFEGEWATQKAMDFMPTNMEKIKLWTSMGTFQGSEDDVHDGIDLVVDQLSEGAGFWYIAGHANPMIYANHYPGIPGGRANGDVKGLTQFSPFSGLNPKDIFPLTELDNDGKLPVLVLSGCHPCQIDVSFLRLFTEGKMALWHGTFVWESLGWWLTKLDNRGAIATLGPTGLGYGYIGEGGTQGLGGWLWPEFFRQYNQEGKEVIGEAWTQTLNNYIFEFGPNLDLIDTKTVEEMVLLGDPTLTIG
;
A
#
# COMPACT_ATOMS: atom_id res chain seq x y z
N MET A 1 62.43 46.82 1.42
CA MET A 1 62.67 47.48 2.73
C MET A 1 61.29 47.80 3.32
N ASN A 2 61.02 47.42 4.59
CA ASN A 2 59.76 47.57 5.34
C ASN A 2 58.55 46.78 4.75
N ARG A 3 58.02 45.74 5.43
CA ARG A 3 57.17 45.71 6.67
C ARG A 3 55.75 46.23 6.38
N LYS A 4 54.69 45.40 6.39
CA LYS A 4 54.06 44.57 7.47
C LYS A 4 53.18 45.38 8.46
N ILE A 5 52.06 44.73 8.85
CA ILE A 5 51.12 44.94 10.01
C ILE A 5 50.00 45.96 9.73
N ILE A 6 48.70 45.78 10.06
CA ILE A 6 47.75 44.67 10.47
C ILE A 6 46.30 45.23 10.21
N GLY A 7 45.18 44.51 10.05
CA GLY A 7 44.81 43.07 10.09
C GLY A 7 43.27 42.90 9.94
N MET A 8 42.75 41.67 10.12
CA MET A 8 41.35 41.24 9.88
C MET A 8 40.30 41.79 10.89
N LEU A 9 39.04 41.99 10.47
CA LEU A 9 37.85 41.12 10.75
C LEU A 9 36.55 41.78 10.17
N ILE A 10 35.80 41.14 9.24
CA ILE A 10 34.54 40.34 9.38
C ILE A 10 33.23 41.16 9.60
N VAL A 11 32.14 40.66 9.00
CA VAL A 11 30.69 41.01 9.06
C VAL A 11 30.21 42.15 8.16
N GLY A 12 29.20 41.89 7.32
CA GLY A 12 28.43 42.94 6.63
C GLY A 12 27.66 42.55 5.36
N LEU A 13 26.74 41.59 5.47
CA LEU A 13 25.54 41.33 4.63
C LEU A 13 25.50 41.68 3.12
N LEU A 14 25.09 40.67 2.35
CA LEU A 14 24.24 40.77 1.14
C LEU A 14 23.09 41.79 1.30
N LEU A 15 22.71 42.48 0.22
CA LEU A 15 21.32 42.81 -0.19
C LEU A 15 21.35 43.60 -1.53
N PHE A 16 20.54 43.16 -2.50
CA PHE A 16 20.11 43.84 -3.75
C PHE A 16 21.04 44.80 -4.52
N SER A 17 21.42 44.41 -5.74
CA SER A 17 21.16 45.23 -6.97
C SER A 17 21.61 44.54 -8.27
N GLY A 18 20.72 43.74 -8.87
CA GLY A 18 20.87 43.23 -10.24
C GLY A 18 20.57 44.30 -11.31
N ALA A 19 21.25 45.45 -11.25
CA ALA A 19 21.05 46.52 -12.23
C ALA A 19 21.93 46.29 -13.48
N SER A 20 21.27 46.02 -14.60
CA SER A 20 21.89 45.81 -15.92
C SER A 20 22.85 46.95 -16.30
N ASN A 21 24.11 46.61 -16.59
CA ASN A 21 25.05 47.49 -17.30
C ASN A 21 25.70 46.72 -18.45
N PHE A 22 25.18 46.94 -19.66
CA PHE A 22 25.89 46.63 -20.90
C PHE A 22 27.16 47.46 -21.00
N LEU A 23 28.32 46.83 -21.23
CA LEU A 23 29.45 47.42 -21.95
C LEU A 23 30.37 46.31 -22.50
N ASN A 24 30.68 46.40 -23.80
CA ASN A 24 31.33 45.33 -24.57
C ASN A 24 32.79 45.04 -24.13
N ALA A 25 33.16 43.76 -24.12
CA ALA A 25 34.54 43.30 -24.30
C ALA A 25 34.58 41.97 -25.09
N GLU A 26 35.30 42.02 -26.21
CA GLU A 26 35.79 40.99 -27.14
C GLU A 26 35.35 39.51 -27.00
N THR A 27 34.74 39.02 -28.08
CA THR A 27 34.35 37.63 -28.38
C THR A 27 35.46 36.58 -28.14
N THR A 28 35.24 35.69 -27.18
CA THR A 28 35.61 34.28 -27.30
C THR A 28 34.48 33.54 -28.01
N ASN A 29 34.80 32.69 -28.99
CA ASN A 29 33.83 31.78 -29.58
C ASN A 29 33.54 30.64 -28.60
N GLU A 30 32.65 30.87 -27.65
CA GLU A 30 31.87 29.79 -27.07
C GLU A 30 30.80 29.39 -28.08
N GLN A 31 30.62 28.08 -28.29
CA GLN A 31 29.44 27.61 -29.00
C GLN A 31 28.25 27.88 -28.07
N GLU A 32 27.29 28.69 -28.52
CA GLU A 32 26.00 28.79 -27.83
C GLU A 32 25.39 27.38 -27.77
N GLN A 33 25.47 26.74 -26.61
CA GLN A 33 24.64 25.58 -26.32
C GLN A 33 23.21 26.11 -26.26
N ASN A 34 22.38 25.67 -27.20
CA ASN A 34 20.96 26.04 -27.25
C ASN A 34 20.23 25.36 -26.09
N PHE A 35 20.34 25.93 -24.90
CA PHE A 35 19.50 25.58 -23.76
C PHE A 35 18.07 26.03 -24.04
N VAL A 36 17.12 25.13 -23.86
CA VAL A 36 15.69 25.45 -23.84
C VAL A 36 15.29 25.61 -22.38
N THR A 37 14.59 26.69 -22.06
CA THR A 37 14.01 26.91 -20.73
C THR A 37 12.50 26.90 -20.83
N ILE A 38 11.85 26.06 -20.03
CA ILE A 38 10.39 26.11 -19.82
C ILE A 38 10.10 26.61 -18.41
N GLY A 39 9.14 27.53 -18.30
CA GLY A 39 8.74 28.15 -17.04
C GLY A 39 7.25 27.91 -16.76
N LYS A 40 6.90 27.51 -15.53
CA LYS A 40 5.51 27.33 -15.06
C LYS A 40 5.31 28.09 -13.77
N ASN A 41 4.34 29.01 -13.76
CA ASN A 41 3.89 29.65 -12.52
C ASN A 41 2.80 28.81 -11.87
N ILE A 42 2.91 28.59 -10.56
CA ILE A 42 1.86 28.01 -9.71
C ILE A 42 1.50 29.07 -8.68
N SER A 43 0.25 29.53 -8.71
CA SER A 43 -0.30 30.48 -7.76
C SER A 43 -1.16 29.74 -6.75
N PHE A 44 -1.13 30.17 -5.50
CA PHE A 44 -1.79 29.54 -4.37
C PHE A 44 -2.70 30.52 -3.63
N SER A 45 -3.81 30.03 -3.08
CA SER A 45 -4.66 30.80 -2.19
C SER A 45 -3.95 31.18 -0.88
N THR A 46 -4.56 32.05 -0.08
CA THR A 46 -4.24 32.06 1.36
C THR A 46 -4.64 30.70 1.95
N PRO A 47 -3.83 30.05 2.80
CA PRO A 47 -4.19 28.78 3.42
C PRO A 47 -5.43 28.91 4.30
N GLU A 48 -6.28 27.89 4.24
CA GLU A 48 -7.33 27.66 5.22
C GLU A 48 -6.78 26.81 6.38
N ILE A 49 -7.14 27.19 7.61
CA ILE A 49 -6.68 26.54 8.83
C ILE A 49 -7.88 25.83 9.46
N LEU A 50 -7.87 24.50 9.43
CA LEU A 50 -8.90 23.64 9.98
C LEU A 50 -8.40 23.06 11.31
N ASN A 51 -9.05 23.39 12.41
CA ASN A 51 -8.69 22.87 13.73
C ASN A 51 -9.65 21.74 14.14
N SER A 52 -9.09 20.63 14.59
CA SER A 52 -9.76 19.42 15.07
C SER A 52 -9.38 19.16 16.53
N GLU A 53 -9.88 18.06 17.12
CA GLU A 53 -9.37 17.57 18.41
C GLU A 53 -7.99 16.88 18.24
N THR A 54 -7.66 16.41 17.03
CA THR A 54 -6.40 15.75 16.66
C THR A 54 -5.27 16.71 16.28
N GLY A 55 -5.57 17.97 15.92
CA GLY A 55 -4.55 18.98 15.63
C GLY A 55 -5.03 20.13 14.73
N THR A 56 -4.15 20.57 13.85
CA THR A 56 -4.41 21.54 12.78
C THR A 56 -4.14 20.91 11.41
N LYS A 57 -5.09 21.00 10.49
CA LYS A 57 -4.93 20.65 9.07
C LYS A 57 -4.91 21.93 8.25
N ILE A 58 -3.91 22.09 7.39
CA ILE A 58 -3.77 23.26 6.51
C ILE A 58 -4.29 22.86 5.13
N ARG A 59 -5.16 23.67 4.51
CA ARG A 59 -5.68 23.40 3.16
C ARG A 59 -5.36 24.53 2.19
N PHE A 60 -4.99 24.15 0.97
CA PHE A 60 -5.05 24.98 -0.24
C PHE A 60 -6.00 24.30 -1.22
N ASP A 61 -6.71 25.08 -2.03
CA ASP A 61 -7.56 24.51 -3.09
C ASP A 61 -6.72 24.03 -4.28
N GLU A 62 -5.49 24.51 -4.42
CA GLU A 62 -4.60 24.18 -5.54
C GLU A 62 -3.65 22.99 -5.28
N THR A 63 -3.58 22.45 -4.06
CA THR A 63 -2.74 21.28 -3.72
C THR A 63 -3.46 19.97 -3.95
N ASP A 64 -2.73 18.96 -4.43
CA ASP A 64 -3.30 17.66 -4.80
C ASP A 64 -3.53 16.78 -3.57
N ARG A 65 -2.61 16.84 -2.61
CA ARG A 65 -2.59 16.01 -1.40
C ARG A 65 -1.71 16.61 -0.30
N TYR A 66 -1.40 15.80 0.71
CA TYR A 66 -0.39 16.07 1.74
C TYR A 66 0.86 15.22 1.49
N LYS A 67 2.05 15.78 1.76
CA LYS A 67 3.25 14.98 2.00
C LYS A 67 3.10 14.31 3.35
N THR A 68 3.05 12.99 3.31
CA THR A 68 3.20 12.10 4.46
C THR A 68 4.65 11.70 4.61
N SER A 69 5.14 11.61 5.84
CA SER A 69 6.41 10.98 6.21
C SER A 69 6.30 10.60 7.69
N ILE A 70 6.69 9.37 8.06
CA ILE A 70 6.49 8.85 9.42
C ILE A 70 7.08 9.81 10.46
N GLY A 71 6.28 10.18 11.48
CA GLY A 71 6.68 11.10 12.55
C GLY A 71 6.77 12.59 12.15
N LYS A 72 6.41 12.97 10.91
CA LYS A 72 6.39 14.36 10.44
C LYS A 72 4.96 14.90 10.28
N PRO A 73 4.75 16.23 10.40
CA PRO A 73 3.46 16.86 10.11
C PRO A 73 2.98 16.63 8.66
N MET A 74 1.67 16.52 8.46
CA MET A 74 1.06 16.50 7.13
C MET A 74 1.15 17.88 6.47
N MET A 75 1.88 17.98 5.35
CA MET A 75 2.13 19.27 4.68
C MET A 75 1.54 19.29 3.27
N PRO A 76 0.65 20.23 2.92
CA PRO A 76 0.08 20.35 1.58
C PRO A 76 1.17 20.41 0.49
N VAL A 77 0.97 19.67 -0.60
CA VAL A 77 1.90 19.58 -1.72
C VAL A 77 1.15 19.66 -3.05
N LYS A 78 1.74 20.38 -4.00
CA LYS A 78 1.35 20.37 -5.41
C LYS A 78 2.45 19.67 -6.19
N THR A 79 2.10 18.61 -6.90
CA THR A 79 3.06 17.90 -7.76
C THR A 79 2.87 18.35 -9.21
N THR A 80 3.96 18.38 -9.98
CA THR A 80 3.92 18.59 -11.42
C THR A 80 4.97 17.71 -12.08
N VAL A 81 4.50 16.87 -13.00
CA VAL A 81 5.35 16.07 -13.89
C VAL A 81 5.57 16.86 -15.18
N TYR A 82 6.83 16.91 -15.64
CA TYR A 82 7.22 17.44 -16.94
C TYR A 82 7.84 16.31 -17.77
N THR A 83 7.37 16.15 -19.01
CA THR A 83 7.81 15.10 -19.93
C THR A 83 8.78 15.65 -20.97
N PHE A 84 9.91 14.99 -21.16
CA PHE A 84 10.92 15.31 -22.17
C PHE A 84 11.24 14.06 -23.01
N PRO A 85 11.65 14.21 -24.29
CA PRO A 85 12.11 13.08 -25.09
C PRO A 85 13.22 12.29 -24.37
N PHE A 86 13.18 10.96 -24.39
CA PHE A 86 14.20 10.13 -23.74
C PHE A 86 15.61 10.49 -24.23
N GLY A 87 16.54 10.58 -23.27
CA GLY A 87 17.91 11.07 -23.51
C GLY A 87 18.05 12.61 -23.50
N SER A 88 16.99 13.35 -23.14
CA SER A 88 17.10 14.79 -22.86
C SER A 88 17.96 15.03 -21.62
N LYS A 89 18.86 16.01 -21.71
CA LYS A 89 19.71 16.40 -20.59
C LYS A 89 19.10 17.59 -19.85
N ILE A 90 18.72 17.38 -18.60
CA ILE A 90 18.31 18.42 -17.65
C ILE A 90 19.57 19.09 -17.09
N HIS A 91 19.65 20.42 -17.15
CA HIS A 91 20.80 21.21 -16.71
C HIS A 91 20.55 21.93 -15.38
N ASP A 92 19.32 22.38 -15.15
CA ASP A 92 18.93 23.09 -13.92
C ASP A 92 17.40 23.02 -13.73
N VAL A 93 16.95 22.94 -12.48
CA VAL A 93 15.55 23.00 -12.07
C VAL A 93 15.50 23.94 -10.87
N THR A 94 14.88 25.10 -11.03
CA THR A 94 14.85 26.13 -9.98
C THR A 94 13.43 26.60 -9.70
N ALA A 95 13.17 26.97 -8.44
CA ALA A 95 11.91 27.59 -8.03
C ALA A 95 12.15 29.00 -7.48
N LEU A 96 11.49 29.99 -8.08
CA LEU A 96 11.46 31.38 -7.61
C LEU A 96 10.22 31.59 -6.75
N ILE A 97 10.42 31.81 -5.46
CA ILE A 97 9.36 31.93 -4.45
C ILE A 97 9.01 33.40 -4.25
N SER A 98 7.73 33.75 -4.37
CA SER A 98 7.23 35.14 -4.28
C SER A 98 6.12 35.29 -3.25
N ASP A 99 5.99 36.51 -2.72
CA ASP A 99 4.93 36.94 -1.81
C ASP A 99 4.70 36.00 -0.61
N VAL A 100 5.82 35.65 0.04
CA VAL A 100 5.84 34.86 1.29
C VAL A 100 5.26 35.67 2.44
N SER A 101 4.31 35.05 3.15
CA SER A 101 3.63 35.59 4.34
C SER A 101 3.76 34.61 5.52
N THR A 102 3.65 35.12 6.74
CA THR A 102 3.75 34.32 7.98
C THR A 102 2.43 34.35 8.76
N MET A 103 2.01 33.21 9.30
CA MET A 103 0.81 33.08 10.13
C MET A 103 1.12 32.23 11.39
N PRO A 104 0.70 32.65 12.59
CA PRO A 104 0.78 31.81 13.79
C PRO A 104 -0.32 30.75 13.78
N LEU A 105 0.00 29.56 14.29
CA LEU A 105 -0.98 28.52 14.58
C LEU A 105 -1.47 28.60 16.04
N THR A 106 -2.45 27.76 16.37
CA THR A 106 -3.01 27.66 17.74
C THR A 106 -2.82 26.27 18.34
N ASN A 107 -2.83 25.23 17.49
CA ASN A 107 -2.41 23.87 17.82
C ASN A 107 -1.24 23.47 16.89
N GLN A 108 -0.59 22.36 17.17
CA GLN A 108 0.36 21.75 16.24
C GLN A 108 -0.36 21.21 15.00
N ILE A 109 0.37 21.06 13.88
CA ILE A 109 -0.16 20.42 12.67
C ILE A 109 -0.31 18.91 12.91
N GLU A 110 -1.38 18.33 12.40
CA GLU A 110 -1.64 16.88 12.47
C GLU A 110 -0.46 16.07 11.91
N ALA A 111 -0.07 15.00 12.61
CA ALA A 111 0.99 14.10 12.16
C ALA A 111 0.56 13.26 10.95
N SER A 112 1.53 12.81 10.16
CA SER A 112 1.28 11.87 9.06
C SER A 112 0.68 10.55 9.60
N PRO A 113 -0.27 9.93 8.87
CA PRO A 113 -0.77 8.60 9.21
C PRO A 113 0.38 7.58 9.33
N ILE A 114 0.27 6.68 10.30
CA ILE A 114 1.26 5.60 10.49
C ILE A 114 0.89 4.46 9.54
N PRO A 115 1.81 4.01 8.67
CA PRO A 115 1.58 2.85 7.83
C PRO A 115 1.68 1.57 8.67
N LEU A 116 0.69 0.67 8.55
CA LEU A 116 0.70 -0.64 9.20
C LEU A 116 0.76 -1.77 8.17
N PRO A 117 1.51 -2.85 8.44
CA PRO A 117 1.39 -4.08 7.67
C PRO A 117 0.06 -4.76 7.96
N TYR A 118 -0.54 -5.44 6.98
CA TYR A 118 -1.75 -6.23 7.24
C TYR A 118 -1.41 -7.43 8.18
N ASP A 119 -0.30 -8.13 7.93
CA ASP A 119 0.22 -9.16 8.84
C ASP A 119 1.00 -8.56 10.02
N THR A 120 0.46 -8.71 11.23
CA THR A 120 1.04 -8.20 12.49
C THR A 120 1.85 -9.25 13.26
N THR A 121 2.23 -10.37 12.61
CA THR A 121 3.08 -11.43 13.18
C THR A 121 4.58 -11.26 12.92
N TYR A 122 4.93 -10.56 11.83
CA TYR A 122 6.31 -10.37 11.37
C TYR A 122 7.15 -9.49 12.30
N VAL A 123 6.56 -8.38 12.76
CA VAL A 123 7.05 -7.62 13.93
C VAL A 123 6.14 -7.95 15.09
N LYS A 124 6.62 -7.84 16.33
CA LYS A 124 5.66 -7.46 17.38
C LYS A 124 5.13 -6.11 16.93
N GLU A 125 3.82 -6.00 16.73
CA GLU A 125 3.21 -4.71 16.45
C GLU A 125 3.66 -3.68 17.48
N SER A 126 3.77 -4.07 18.76
CA SER A 126 4.38 -3.32 19.85
C SER A 126 5.90 -3.03 19.76
N GLU A 127 6.58 -3.22 18.62
CA GLU A 127 8.00 -2.86 18.39
C GLU A 127 8.10 -1.87 17.24
N LEU A 128 7.45 -2.13 16.10
CA LEU A 128 7.18 -1.12 15.05
C LEU A 128 6.38 0.05 15.63
N ILE A 129 5.28 -0.29 16.30
CA ILE A 129 4.44 0.68 16.99
C ILE A 129 5.16 1.17 18.26
N GLN A 130 5.99 0.44 19.02
CA GLN A 130 6.81 1.14 20.05
C GLN A 130 7.88 2.10 19.50
N SER A 131 8.41 1.92 18.28
CA SER A 131 9.21 2.97 17.64
C SER A 131 8.36 4.17 17.22
N SER A 132 7.13 3.94 16.73
CA SER A 132 6.20 5.00 16.33
C SER A 132 5.49 5.71 17.49
N LEU A 133 5.17 5.01 18.59
CA LEU A 133 4.56 5.50 19.84
C LEU A 133 5.57 6.18 20.76
N LYS A 134 6.85 5.81 20.70
CA LYS A 134 7.89 6.66 21.31
C LYS A 134 7.87 8.07 20.70
N ASN A 135 7.34 8.22 19.49
CA ASN A 135 7.08 9.49 18.83
C ASN A 135 5.61 9.99 18.98
N GLU A 136 4.67 9.22 19.56
CA GLU A 136 3.34 9.75 19.92
C GLU A 136 3.43 10.80 21.05
N GLY A 137 4.49 10.78 21.85
CA GLY A 137 4.75 11.79 22.87
C GLY A 137 5.55 13.01 22.39
N GLU A 138 6.35 12.85 21.33
CA GLU A 138 7.19 13.90 20.75
C GLU A 138 7.20 13.77 19.22
N LEU A 139 6.42 14.62 18.55
CA LEU A 139 6.74 15.06 17.19
C LEU A 139 8.24 15.39 17.15
N GLU A 140 9.00 14.71 16.28
CA GLU A 140 10.45 14.86 16.27
C GLU A 140 10.80 16.34 16.06
N ILE A 141 11.36 17.00 17.09
CA ILE A 141 11.56 18.44 17.11
C ILE A 141 12.63 18.80 16.08
N PHE A 142 12.19 19.04 14.85
CA PHE A 142 13.03 19.49 13.77
C PHE A 142 13.37 20.97 13.96
N SER A 143 14.66 21.30 13.93
CA SER A 143 15.10 22.69 14.04
C SER A 143 14.79 23.45 12.75
N GLY A 144 13.95 24.49 12.83
CA GLY A 144 13.58 25.33 11.68
C GLY A 144 12.31 24.87 10.95
N PHE A 145 12.28 25.04 9.62
CA PHE A 145 11.08 24.80 8.81
C PHE A 145 11.02 23.39 8.21
N TYR A 146 9.83 22.78 8.23
CA TYR A 146 9.47 21.57 7.50
C TYR A 146 8.30 21.84 6.51
N PRO A 147 8.39 21.43 5.23
CA PRO A 147 9.58 20.92 4.56
C PRO A 147 10.69 21.99 4.53
N LYS A 148 11.94 21.56 4.43
CA LYS A 148 13.10 22.47 4.50
C LYS A 148 13.20 23.39 3.28
N SER A 149 12.93 22.83 2.10
CA SER A 149 12.86 23.54 0.83
C SER A 149 11.41 23.90 0.49
N TRP A 150 11.22 24.86 -0.42
CA TRP A 150 9.91 25.16 -1.04
C TRP A 150 9.57 24.20 -2.19
N TYR A 151 10.53 23.40 -2.63
CA TYR A 151 10.37 22.40 -3.68
C TYR A 151 11.43 21.31 -3.57
N GLU A 152 11.13 20.14 -4.12
CA GLU A 152 12.06 19.05 -4.38
C GLU A 152 11.75 18.46 -5.77
N TYR A 153 12.74 17.86 -6.41
CA TYR A 153 12.54 17.19 -7.69
C TYR A 153 13.44 15.96 -7.80
N ASN A 154 13.11 15.10 -8.75
CA ASN A 154 13.95 14.02 -9.24
C ASN A 154 13.69 13.85 -10.74
N VAL A 155 14.66 13.30 -11.47
CA VAL A 155 14.56 12.99 -12.89
C VAL A 155 14.49 11.48 -13.01
N LYS A 156 13.44 10.96 -13.64
CA LYS A 156 13.15 9.53 -13.75
C LYS A 156 12.91 9.10 -15.19
N ILE A 157 13.00 7.81 -15.50
CA ILE A 157 12.89 7.27 -16.87
C ILE A 157 11.96 6.08 -16.92
N GLY A 158 10.98 6.13 -17.82
CA GLY A 158 10.11 4.98 -18.10
C GLY A 158 9.09 5.29 -19.20
N LEU A 159 8.07 4.47 -19.31
CA LEU A 159 6.98 4.62 -20.28
C LEU A 159 5.99 5.73 -19.88
N ASN A 160 5.66 6.62 -20.82
CA ASN A 160 4.54 7.54 -20.68
C ASN A 160 3.18 6.88 -21.00
N GLU A 161 2.10 7.64 -20.88
CA GLU A 161 0.72 7.22 -21.21
C GLU A 161 0.50 6.75 -22.67
N ASN A 162 1.46 6.96 -23.57
CA ASN A 162 1.42 6.57 -24.98
C ASN A 162 2.41 5.42 -25.28
N ASN A 163 2.92 4.76 -24.24
CA ASN A 163 3.94 3.70 -24.30
C ASN A 163 5.26 4.14 -24.97
N GLU A 164 5.62 5.42 -24.84
CA GLU A 164 6.90 5.98 -25.30
C GLU A 164 7.84 6.18 -24.11
N ARG A 165 9.09 5.69 -24.22
CA ARG A 165 10.12 5.98 -23.21
C ARG A 165 10.38 7.47 -23.14
N THR A 166 10.34 8.00 -21.93
CA THR A 166 10.26 9.43 -21.63
C THR A 166 11.18 9.75 -20.46
N THR A 167 11.84 10.90 -20.51
CA THR A 167 12.55 11.47 -19.36
C THR A 167 11.57 12.37 -18.60
N PHE A 168 11.24 11.99 -17.38
CA PHE A 168 10.32 12.74 -16.51
C PHE A 168 11.09 13.61 -15.54
N VAL A 169 10.68 14.86 -15.36
CA VAL A 169 11.08 15.68 -14.20
C VAL A 169 9.85 15.83 -13.32
N ILE A 170 9.87 15.18 -12.16
CA ILE A 170 8.79 15.23 -11.18
C ILE A 170 9.16 16.30 -10.16
N VAL A 171 8.32 17.32 -9.99
CA VAL A 171 8.56 18.43 -9.05
C VAL A 171 7.45 18.48 -8.02
N ASN A 172 7.79 18.25 -6.75
CA ASN A 172 6.92 18.57 -5.62
C ASN A 172 7.16 20.04 -5.24
N THR A 173 6.09 20.82 -5.11
CA THR A 173 6.12 22.20 -4.60
C THR A 173 5.30 22.31 -3.32
N TYR A 174 5.88 22.99 -2.33
CA TYR A 174 5.35 23.15 -1.00
C TYR A 174 4.89 24.60 -0.82
N PRO A 175 3.60 24.93 -0.97
CA PRO A 175 3.11 26.30 -0.80
C PRO A 175 3.18 26.79 0.66
N VAL A 176 3.43 25.88 1.61
CA VAL A 176 3.54 26.18 3.04
C VAL A 176 4.66 25.37 3.69
N ARG A 177 5.33 25.97 4.67
CA ARG A 177 6.33 25.35 5.54
C ARG A 177 6.05 25.73 6.99
N TYR A 178 6.20 24.79 7.91
CA TYR A 178 5.87 24.91 9.32
C TYR A 178 7.13 24.94 10.20
N SER A 179 7.16 25.83 11.19
CA SER A 179 8.15 25.86 12.27
C SER A 179 7.46 25.44 13.57
N MET A 180 7.90 24.32 14.14
CA MET A 180 7.36 23.78 15.38
C MET A 180 7.81 24.57 16.61
N GLU A 181 9.08 24.98 16.65
CA GLU A 181 9.68 25.76 17.74
C GLU A 181 9.01 27.13 17.93
N GLU A 182 8.53 27.73 16.84
CA GLU A 182 7.92 29.07 16.80
C GLU A 182 6.39 29.03 16.63
N GLU A 183 5.78 27.84 16.55
CA GLU A 183 4.34 27.61 16.30
C GLU A 183 3.78 28.44 15.12
N THR A 184 4.54 28.57 14.04
CA THR A 184 4.22 29.42 12.88
C THR A 184 4.37 28.71 11.54
N ILE A 185 3.61 29.15 10.55
CA ILE A 185 3.78 28.77 9.15
C ILE A 185 4.26 29.95 8.31
N GLU A 186 5.12 29.67 7.33
CA GLU A 186 5.37 30.52 6.18
C GLU A 186 4.64 29.93 4.97
N TYR A 187 3.89 30.75 4.23
CA TYR A 187 3.25 30.33 2.98
C TYR A 187 3.54 31.31 1.85
N ALA A 188 3.69 30.80 0.63
CA ALA A 188 3.96 31.57 -0.59
C ALA A 188 2.70 31.70 -1.44
N SER A 189 2.48 32.87 -2.04
CA SER A 189 1.34 33.08 -2.94
C SER A 189 1.65 32.65 -4.38
N ASP A 190 2.94 32.63 -4.76
CA ASP A 190 3.39 32.24 -6.10
C ASP A 190 4.74 31.50 -6.03
N ILE A 191 4.83 30.39 -6.76
CA ILE A 191 6.04 29.61 -7.00
C ILE A 191 6.23 29.46 -8.52
N HIS A 192 7.31 30.02 -9.06
CA HIS A 192 7.67 29.90 -10.48
C HIS A 192 8.76 28.85 -10.66
N ILE A 193 8.47 27.76 -11.35
CA ILE A 193 9.43 26.70 -11.67
C ILE A 193 10.02 26.97 -13.05
N ASP A 194 11.35 27.11 -13.15
CA ASP A 194 12.10 27.14 -14.40
C ASP A 194 12.92 25.85 -14.55
N ILE A 195 12.78 25.15 -15.68
CA ILE A 195 13.55 23.97 -16.06
C ILE A 195 14.38 24.29 -17.30
N SER A 196 15.71 24.17 -17.19
CA SER A 196 16.67 24.30 -18.28
C SER A 196 17.08 22.91 -18.78
N TYR A 197 16.93 22.64 -20.07
CA TYR A 197 17.28 21.35 -20.67
C TYR A 197 17.85 21.49 -22.10
N SER A 198 18.37 20.38 -22.63
CA SER A 198 18.66 20.22 -24.05
C SER A 198 18.15 18.87 -24.55
N GLU A 199 17.51 18.87 -25.71
CA GLU A 199 17.02 17.67 -26.41
C GLU A 199 18.19 16.74 -26.85
N PRO A 200 17.93 15.42 -26.98
CA PRO A 200 18.93 14.46 -27.49
C PRO A 200 19.38 14.83 -28.92
N GLN A 201 20.65 14.56 -29.25
CA GLN A 201 21.21 14.90 -30.57
C GLN A 201 20.93 13.87 -31.67
N ASN A 202 20.43 12.69 -31.31
CA ASN A 202 20.02 11.64 -32.25
C ASN A 202 18.60 11.20 -31.91
N ASP A 203 17.77 11.01 -32.93
CA ASP A 203 16.50 10.30 -32.77
C ASP A 203 16.79 8.85 -32.35
N ILE A 204 15.98 8.31 -31.45
CA ILE A 204 16.00 6.90 -31.05
C ILE A 204 15.66 6.04 -32.28
N ALA A 205 16.25 4.84 -32.39
CA ALA A 205 15.94 3.93 -33.46
C ALA A 205 14.44 3.55 -33.44
N THR A 206 13.70 3.97 -34.47
CA THR A 206 12.25 3.75 -34.61
C THR A 206 11.88 2.45 -35.31
N ASN A 207 12.88 1.65 -35.69
CA ASN A 207 12.70 0.49 -36.54
C ASN A 207 12.60 -0.79 -35.70
N SER A 208 11.41 -1.05 -35.15
CA SER A 208 11.12 -2.28 -34.40
C SER A 208 11.06 -3.49 -35.32
N GLU A 209 11.79 -4.56 -34.98
CA GLU A 209 11.62 -5.88 -35.63
C GLU A 209 10.46 -6.68 -35.03
N TYR A 210 10.15 -6.43 -33.75
CA TYR A 210 9.08 -7.04 -32.98
C TYR A 210 8.86 -6.25 -31.68
N GLU A 211 7.67 -6.35 -31.08
CA GLU A 211 7.28 -5.54 -29.91
C GLU A 211 7.08 -6.36 -28.61
N PHE A 212 6.87 -7.66 -28.73
CA PHE A 212 6.64 -8.57 -27.59
C PHE A 212 7.76 -9.61 -27.46
N LEU A 213 8.44 -9.62 -26.32
CA LEU A 213 9.47 -10.59 -25.98
C LEU A 213 8.93 -11.62 -24.98
N ILE A 214 9.11 -12.91 -25.27
CA ILE A 214 8.85 -14.00 -24.33
C ILE A 214 10.19 -14.62 -23.94
N ILE A 215 10.50 -14.62 -22.64
CA ILE A 215 11.70 -15.28 -22.08
C ILE A 215 11.23 -16.49 -21.26
N ALA A 216 11.66 -17.68 -21.64
CA ALA A 216 11.14 -18.93 -21.09
C ALA A 216 12.23 -19.89 -20.59
N GLY A 217 11.89 -20.73 -19.62
CA GLY A 217 12.65 -21.96 -19.35
C GLY A 217 12.63 -22.87 -20.58
N SER A 218 13.78 -23.49 -20.91
CA SER A 218 13.96 -24.22 -22.18
C SER A 218 13.08 -25.45 -22.37
N ALA A 219 12.43 -25.95 -21.31
CA ALA A 219 11.45 -27.03 -21.40
C ALA A 219 10.07 -26.60 -21.94
N TYR A 220 9.79 -25.29 -22.09
CA TYR A 220 8.45 -24.78 -22.45
C TYR A 220 8.31 -24.34 -23.92
N VAL A 221 9.34 -24.53 -24.75
CA VAL A 221 9.36 -24.02 -26.13
C VAL A 221 8.26 -24.62 -27.01
N ASP A 222 8.07 -25.94 -26.96
CA ASP A 222 7.06 -26.64 -27.76
C ASP A 222 5.63 -26.22 -27.35
N GLU A 223 5.40 -25.98 -26.06
CA GLU A 223 4.14 -25.51 -25.49
C GLU A 223 3.82 -24.05 -25.79
N LEU A 224 4.84 -23.18 -25.91
CA LEU A 224 4.68 -21.76 -26.18
C LEU A 224 4.53 -21.44 -27.68
N GLN A 225 4.98 -22.32 -28.58
CA GLN A 225 4.92 -22.09 -30.02
C GLN A 225 3.50 -21.74 -30.55
N PRO A 226 2.40 -22.39 -30.11
CA PRO A 226 1.03 -21.99 -30.50
C PRO A 226 0.64 -20.58 -30.04
N PHE A 227 1.17 -20.12 -28.91
CA PHE A 227 0.91 -18.78 -28.37
C PHE A 227 1.67 -17.70 -29.14
N VAL A 228 2.94 -17.95 -29.48
CA VAL A 228 3.73 -17.09 -30.38
C VAL A 228 3.02 -16.93 -31.73
N GLU A 229 2.59 -18.05 -32.32
CA GLU A 229 1.81 -18.03 -33.57
C GLU A 229 0.48 -17.30 -33.41
N PHE A 230 -0.21 -17.45 -32.28
CA PHE A 230 -1.46 -16.73 -32.02
C PHE A 230 -1.25 -15.22 -31.93
N LYS A 231 -0.27 -14.73 -31.17
CA LYS A 231 0.02 -13.29 -31.05
C LYS A 231 0.45 -12.68 -32.38
N GLN A 232 1.34 -13.34 -33.12
CA GLN A 232 1.73 -12.92 -34.48
C GLN A 232 0.55 -12.87 -35.46
N ASN A 233 -0.36 -13.86 -35.43
CA ASN A 233 -1.56 -13.85 -36.29
C ASN A 233 -2.58 -12.76 -35.91
N ASN A 234 -2.57 -12.28 -34.66
CA ASN A 234 -3.37 -11.16 -34.19
C ASN A 234 -2.65 -9.80 -34.27
N GLY A 235 -1.46 -9.76 -34.88
CA GLY A 235 -0.75 -8.52 -35.20
C GLY A 235 0.25 -8.03 -34.16
N ILE A 236 0.55 -8.84 -33.14
CA ILE A 236 1.59 -8.56 -32.14
C ILE A 236 2.86 -9.30 -32.55
N ASP A 237 3.83 -8.60 -33.13
CA ASP A 237 5.09 -9.21 -33.55
C ASP A 237 5.87 -9.69 -32.31
N THR A 238 6.09 -11.00 -32.24
CA THR A 238 6.52 -11.71 -31.03
C THR A 238 7.81 -12.51 -31.26
N LYS A 239 8.77 -12.41 -30.33
CA LYS A 239 10.00 -13.22 -30.27
C LYS A 239 10.00 -14.10 -29.02
N LEU A 240 10.32 -15.39 -29.18
CA LEU A 240 10.54 -16.32 -28.07
C LEU A 240 12.04 -16.59 -27.94
N VAL A 241 12.55 -16.49 -26.70
CA VAL A 241 13.95 -16.74 -26.33
C VAL A 241 13.98 -17.64 -25.09
N ILE A 242 14.95 -18.55 -25.03
CA ILE A 242 15.17 -19.39 -23.85
C ILE A 242 16.32 -18.84 -23.00
N THR A 243 16.25 -19.05 -21.68
CA THR A 243 17.31 -18.63 -20.75
C THR A 243 18.69 -19.18 -21.12
N ASP A 244 18.76 -20.42 -21.63
CA ASP A 244 20.01 -21.06 -22.08
C ASP A 244 20.70 -20.35 -23.28
N GLU A 245 20.01 -19.43 -23.98
CA GLU A 245 20.54 -18.64 -25.09
C GLU A 245 20.99 -17.22 -24.68
N ILE A 246 20.76 -16.81 -23.43
CA ILE A 246 21.12 -15.49 -22.90
C ILE A 246 22.54 -15.55 -22.32
N ASP A 247 23.49 -14.89 -22.99
CA ASP A 247 24.89 -14.75 -22.56
C ASP A 247 25.28 -13.26 -22.62
N THR A 248 25.06 -12.55 -21.52
CA THR A 248 25.30 -11.11 -21.37
C THR A 248 26.21 -10.82 -20.16
N ASP A 249 26.71 -9.58 -20.03
CA ASP A 249 27.71 -9.20 -19.02
C ASP A 249 27.18 -9.12 -17.56
N GLY A 250 25.97 -9.61 -17.28
CA GLY A 250 25.38 -9.60 -15.93
C GLY A 250 26.08 -10.54 -14.93
N PHE A 251 26.09 -10.14 -13.66
CA PHE A 251 26.72 -10.83 -12.54
C PHE A 251 26.06 -12.17 -12.20
N ASP A 252 24.74 -12.25 -12.32
CA ASP A 252 23.93 -13.46 -12.14
C ASP A 252 22.86 -13.62 -13.23
N GLU A 253 22.17 -14.76 -13.25
CA GLU A 253 21.16 -15.10 -14.27
C GLU A 253 20.02 -14.06 -14.37
N ALA A 254 19.65 -13.39 -13.27
CA ALA A 254 18.61 -12.37 -13.27
C ALA A 254 19.12 -11.05 -13.88
N GLU A 255 20.33 -10.62 -13.54
CA GLU A 255 20.93 -9.44 -14.16
C GLU A 255 21.24 -9.68 -15.64
N GLN A 256 21.62 -10.91 -16.02
CA GLN A 256 21.82 -11.30 -17.41
C GLN A 256 20.55 -11.16 -18.25
N ILE A 257 19.40 -11.59 -17.71
CA ILE A 257 18.08 -11.39 -18.31
C ILE A 257 17.75 -9.89 -18.40
N LYS A 258 18.02 -9.10 -17.35
CA LYS A 258 17.79 -7.65 -17.36
C LYS A 258 18.62 -6.93 -18.44
N TYR A 259 19.91 -7.27 -18.58
CA TYR A 259 20.75 -6.77 -19.67
C TYR A 259 20.27 -7.23 -21.06
N PHE A 260 19.72 -8.44 -21.18
CA PHE A 260 19.17 -8.92 -22.43
C PHE A 260 17.91 -8.15 -22.83
N ILE A 261 16.99 -7.90 -21.90
CA ILE A 261 15.83 -7.02 -22.11
C ILE A 261 16.30 -5.63 -22.57
N LYS A 262 17.32 -5.06 -21.93
CA LYS A 262 17.93 -3.78 -22.36
C LYS A 262 18.45 -3.82 -23.80
N GLN A 263 19.16 -4.88 -24.21
CA GLN A 263 19.68 -5.02 -25.58
C GLN A 263 18.55 -5.08 -26.61
N GLU A 264 17.56 -5.94 -26.40
CA GLU A 264 16.40 -6.07 -27.29
C GLU A 264 15.56 -4.79 -27.36
N LEU A 265 15.54 -4.02 -26.27
CA LEU A 265 14.89 -2.72 -26.17
C LEU A 265 15.65 -1.60 -26.90
N ASP A 266 16.99 -1.63 -26.89
CA ASP A 266 17.83 -0.72 -27.69
C ASP A 266 17.79 -1.05 -29.19
N GLU A 267 17.74 -2.34 -29.54
CA GLU A 267 17.81 -2.80 -30.93
C GLU A 267 16.44 -2.86 -31.63
N SER A 268 15.40 -3.30 -30.92
CA SER A 268 14.04 -3.55 -31.47
C SER A 268 12.93 -2.71 -30.84
N ASN A 269 13.23 -1.85 -29.85
CA ASN A 269 12.24 -0.99 -29.18
C ASN A 269 11.01 -1.76 -28.65
N ILE A 270 11.24 -2.92 -28.04
CA ILE A 270 10.19 -3.75 -27.45
C ILE A 270 9.34 -2.96 -26.44
N LYS A 271 8.08 -3.39 -26.29
CA LYS A 271 7.07 -2.78 -25.41
C LYS A 271 6.69 -3.67 -24.25
N SER A 272 6.63 -4.99 -24.48
CA SER A 272 6.16 -5.96 -23.49
C SER A 272 7.12 -7.13 -23.34
N VAL A 273 7.23 -7.65 -22.11
CA VAL A 273 8.03 -8.83 -21.77
C VAL A 273 7.19 -9.82 -20.96
N LEU A 274 7.09 -11.07 -21.41
CA LEU A 274 6.48 -12.18 -20.65
C LEU A 274 7.57 -13.15 -20.18
N LEU A 275 7.67 -13.33 -18.85
CA LEU A 275 8.54 -14.32 -18.23
C LEU A 275 7.78 -15.64 -18.02
N VAL A 276 8.26 -16.75 -18.58
CA VAL A 276 7.60 -18.07 -18.46
C VAL A 276 8.47 -19.05 -17.68
N GLY A 277 8.22 -19.12 -16.38
CA GLY A 277 8.85 -20.06 -15.44
C GLY A 277 8.73 -19.62 -13.99
N GLY A 278 8.62 -20.60 -13.09
CA GLY A 278 8.55 -20.40 -11.64
C GLY A 278 9.91 -20.45 -10.95
N HIS A 279 9.97 -20.00 -9.68
CA HIS A 279 11.22 -19.97 -8.88
C HIS A 279 11.88 -21.35 -8.74
N ARG A 280 11.11 -22.44 -8.60
CA ARG A 280 11.59 -23.84 -8.52
C ARG A 280 10.55 -24.79 -9.11
N SER A 281 10.96 -26.04 -9.37
CA SER A 281 10.02 -27.11 -9.69
C SER A 281 8.99 -27.33 -8.58
N PHE A 282 7.85 -27.97 -8.89
CA PHE A 282 6.77 -28.24 -7.95
C PHE A 282 7.25 -28.75 -6.58
N TRP A 283 8.13 -29.77 -6.54
CA TRP A 283 8.67 -30.33 -5.30
C TRP A 283 9.81 -29.51 -4.64
N GLY A 284 10.05 -28.29 -5.10
CA GLY A 284 11.06 -27.36 -4.60
C GLY A 284 12.51 -27.68 -5.00
N PHE A 285 12.73 -28.61 -5.94
CA PHE A 285 14.06 -28.89 -6.49
C PHE A 285 14.45 -27.86 -7.56
N ASN A 286 15.75 -27.58 -7.65
CA ASN A 286 16.31 -26.77 -8.74
C ASN A 286 16.24 -27.56 -10.06
N LYS A 287 15.72 -26.93 -11.11
CA LYS A 287 15.51 -27.45 -12.46
C LYS A 287 15.57 -26.29 -13.46
N PRO A 288 16.78 -25.85 -13.85
CA PRO A 288 16.96 -24.64 -14.66
C PRO A 288 16.10 -24.65 -15.94
N GLU A 289 15.85 -25.83 -16.49
CA GLU A 289 15.01 -26.03 -17.68
C GLU A 289 13.55 -25.58 -17.52
N LEU A 290 13.07 -25.39 -16.27
CA LEU A 290 11.71 -24.95 -15.92
C LEU A 290 11.66 -23.55 -15.28
N GLN A 291 12.81 -22.90 -15.06
CA GLN A 291 12.94 -21.75 -14.17
C GLN A 291 13.20 -20.45 -14.93
N ILE A 292 12.61 -19.36 -14.44
CA ILE A 292 13.11 -18.00 -14.64
C ILE A 292 13.49 -17.49 -13.25
N PRO A 293 14.70 -16.95 -13.04
CA PRO A 293 15.13 -16.48 -11.73
C PRO A 293 14.21 -15.37 -11.18
N THR A 294 14.20 -15.26 -9.87
CA THR A 294 13.50 -14.22 -9.10
C THR A 294 14.54 -13.28 -8.51
N ARG A 295 14.40 -11.97 -8.69
CA ARG A 295 15.27 -11.02 -8.00
C ARG A 295 14.76 -10.84 -6.56
N PHE A 296 15.63 -11.07 -5.58
CA PHE A 296 15.37 -10.72 -4.18
C PHE A 296 15.88 -9.30 -3.92
N ILE A 297 15.08 -8.49 -3.24
CA ILE A 297 15.32 -7.07 -2.91
C ILE A 297 15.63 -6.96 -1.43
N TYR A 298 16.64 -6.17 -1.07
CA TYR A 298 17.16 -6.05 0.30
C TYR A 298 16.63 -4.83 1.06
N LEU A 299 15.39 -4.42 0.77
CA LEU A 299 14.66 -3.41 1.54
C LEU A 299 14.12 -4.06 2.83
N ASP A 300 14.64 -3.62 3.97
CA ASP A 300 14.28 -4.07 5.32
C ASP A 300 13.45 -2.98 6.01
N ASP A 301 12.14 -3.20 6.05
CA ASP A 301 11.12 -2.33 6.66
C ASP A 301 10.92 -2.62 8.17
N THR A 302 11.79 -3.43 8.77
CA THR A 302 11.68 -4.09 10.09
C THR A 302 10.56 -5.14 10.22
N GLY A 303 9.61 -5.19 9.28
CA GLY A 303 8.65 -6.26 9.05
C GLY A 303 9.33 -7.49 8.49
N GLU A 304 9.91 -7.38 7.29
CA GLU A 304 10.61 -8.45 6.61
C GLU A 304 11.98 -8.01 6.09
N PRO A 305 12.97 -8.92 5.99
CA PRO A 305 14.34 -8.60 5.58
C PRO A 305 14.48 -8.49 4.04
N GLY A 306 13.41 -8.14 3.33
CA GLY A 306 13.32 -8.18 1.87
C GLY A 306 12.34 -9.19 1.28
N PHE A 307 12.04 -9.02 -0.01
CA PHE A 307 11.00 -9.73 -0.78
C PHE A 307 11.46 -9.94 -2.24
N VAL A 308 10.64 -10.58 -3.09
CA VAL A 308 10.99 -10.84 -4.49
C VAL A 308 10.30 -9.88 -5.46
N SER A 309 11.06 -9.10 -6.23
CA SER A 309 10.50 -8.14 -7.18
C SER A 309 10.67 -8.61 -8.62
N ASP A 310 9.59 -8.55 -9.40
CA ASP A 310 9.66 -8.63 -10.86
C ASP A 310 9.81 -7.23 -11.50
N LEU A 311 9.46 -6.13 -10.81
CA LEU A 311 9.68 -4.76 -11.30
C LEU A 311 11.14 -4.51 -11.70
N TYR A 312 12.09 -5.19 -11.02
CA TYR A 312 13.51 -5.24 -11.39
C TYR A 312 13.76 -5.55 -12.88
N TYR A 313 12.94 -6.39 -13.53
CA TYR A 313 13.08 -6.72 -14.95
C TYR A 313 12.41 -5.70 -15.89
N ALA A 314 11.62 -4.77 -15.35
CA ALA A 314 10.84 -3.80 -16.11
C ALA A 314 11.42 -2.38 -16.06
N ASP A 315 11.95 -1.95 -14.92
CA ASP A 315 12.79 -0.74 -14.77
C ASP A 315 14.17 -1.05 -15.37
N ILE A 316 14.52 -0.46 -16.52
CA ILE A 316 15.76 -0.74 -17.27
C ILE A 316 16.71 0.44 -17.25
N TYR A 317 16.18 1.67 -17.16
CA TYR A 317 16.93 2.92 -17.19
C TYR A 317 16.73 3.78 -15.96
N GLU A 318 17.82 4.35 -15.48
CA GLU A 318 17.78 5.47 -14.52
C GLU A 318 18.45 6.71 -15.12
N TYR A 319 18.15 7.89 -14.56
CA TYR A 319 18.80 9.14 -14.95
C TYR A 319 20.01 9.45 -14.05
N ASP A 320 21.22 9.37 -14.60
CA ASP A 320 22.42 9.81 -13.92
C ASP A 320 22.46 11.35 -13.85
N ASN A 321 22.25 11.87 -12.65
CA ASN A 321 22.27 13.29 -12.34
C ASN A 321 23.66 13.95 -12.46
N GLU A 322 24.77 13.19 -12.37
CA GLU A 322 26.14 13.74 -12.53
C GLU A 322 26.49 13.93 -14.01
N THR A 323 26.25 12.92 -14.85
CA THR A 323 26.52 13.03 -16.30
C THR A 323 25.39 13.71 -17.06
N GLY A 324 24.17 13.70 -16.53
CA GLY A 324 22.94 14.12 -17.20
C GLY A 324 22.61 13.21 -18.38
N THR A 325 22.68 11.90 -18.20
CA THR A 325 22.43 10.89 -19.23
C THR A 325 21.65 9.68 -18.68
N SER A 326 20.94 8.99 -19.56
CA SER A 326 20.24 7.74 -19.23
C SER A 326 21.25 6.58 -19.15
N ILE A 327 21.31 5.89 -18.02
CA ILE A 327 22.18 4.74 -17.77
C ILE A 327 21.38 3.50 -17.39
N PHE A 328 22.00 2.32 -17.38
CA PHE A 328 21.35 1.08 -16.98
C PHE A 328 21.07 1.09 -15.47
N SER A 329 19.80 0.93 -15.10
CA SER A 329 19.33 0.81 -13.72
C SER A 329 19.76 -0.53 -13.15
N SER A 330 20.90 -0.59 -12.45
CA SER A 330 21.40 -1.87 -11.89
C SER A 330 20.55 -2.37 -10.73
N TRP A 331 19.92 -1.44 -10.00
CA TRP A 331 19.42 -1.63 -8.62
C TRP A 331 20.54 -2.08 -7.65
N ASP A 332 21.81 -1.92 -7.99
CA ASP A 332 22.98 -2.20 -7.13
C ASP A 332 23.99 -1.06 -7.39
N THR A 333 23.85 0.00 -6.61
CA THR A 333 24.48 1.31 -6.77
C THR A 333 25.90 1.29 -6.22
N ASP A 334 26.13 0.54 -5.13
CA ASP A 334 27.44 0.42 -4.48
C ASP A 334 28.25 -0.80 -4.95
N GLY A 335 27.60 -1.76 -5.61
CA GLY A 335 28.21 -2.94 -6.22
C GLY A 335 28.50 -4.07 -5.22
N ASP A 336 27.80 -4.15 -4.09
CA ASP A 336 27.97 -5.21 -3.09
C ASP A 336 27.14 -6.48 -3.37
N GLY A 337 26.24 -6.45 -4.36
CA GLY A 337 25.43 -7.58 -4.80
C GLY A 337 24.09 -7.73 -4.06
N LYS A 338 23.68 -6.71 -3.30
CA LYS A 338 22.39 -6.67 -2.61
C LYS A 338 21.45 -5.66 -3.26
N TYR A 339 20.76 -6.12 -4.28
CA TYR A 339 19.91 -5.27 -5.09
C TYR A 339 18.77 -4.60 -4.30
N GLY A 340 18.59 -3.29 -4.49
CA GLY A 340 17.56 -2.47 -3.86
C GLY A 340 17.69 -2.46 -2.34
N GLU A 341 18.92 -2.37 -1.80
CA GLU A 341 19.10 -2.38 -0.36
C GLU A 341 18.69 -1.06 0.29
N TRP A 342 17.77 -1.12 1.24
CA TRP A 342 17.38 0.01 2.07
C TRP A 342 16.96 -0.48 3.45
N TYR A 343 17.81 -0.25 4.46
CA TYR A 343 17.56 -0.69 5.83
C TYR A 343 16.95 0.43 6.67
N TYR A 344 15.78 0.19 7.24
CA TYR A 344 15.27 1.02 8.33
C TYR A 344 16.17 0.85 9.57
N THR A 345 16.94 1.87 9.92
CA THR A 345 17.62 1.93 11.23
C THR A 345 17.23 3.22 11.98
N PRO A 346 16.76 3.13 13.25
CA PRO A 346 16.33 4.32 14.00
C PRO A 346 17.42 5.35 14.29
N ASP A 347 18.70 4.99 14.16
CA ASP A 347 19.84 5.82 14.63
C ASP A 347 20.78 6.30 13.50
N GLU A 348 20.71 5.75 12.28
CA GLU A 348 21.58 6.17 11.17
C GLU A 348 20.97 5.84 9.78
N ILE A 349 20.98 6.81 8.86
CA ILE A 349 20.95 6.54 7.41
C ILE A 349 22.19 5.69 7.15
N SER A 350 22.01 4.43 6.73
CA SER A 350 23.11 3.46 6.66
C SER A 350 24.22 3.89 5.69
N GLY A 351 23.91 4.81 4.77
CA GLY A 351 24.82 5.30 3.73
C GLY A 351 25.07 4.28 2.62
N LYS A 352 24.20 3.27 2.54
CA LYS A 352 24.25 2.10 1.65
C LYS A 352 22.97 1.96 0.82
N GLU A 353 22.08 2.95 0.90
CA GLU A 353 20.77 2.92 0.26
C GLU A 353 20.94 2.97 -1.26
N ASP A 354 20.35 2.00 -1.95
CA ASP A 354 20.34 1.96 -3.41
C ASP A 354 19.43 3.04 -4.00
N ASN A 355 19.88 3.67 -5.08
CA ASN A 355 19.05 4.54 -5.89
C ASN A 355 18.33 3.70 -6.97
N VAL A 356 17.01 3.79 -7.02
CA VAL A 356 16.16 3.04 -7.96
C VAL A 356 15.18 3.98 -8.70
N ASP A 357 14.98 3.75 -10.00
CA ASP A 357 14.10 4.61 -10.81
C ASP A 357 12.63 4.27 -10.59
N LEU A 358 12.31 2.97 -10.50
CA LEU A 358 10.99 2.37 -10.26
C LEU A 358 9.95 2.56 -11.39
N LEU A 359 10.16 3.43 -12.38
CA LEU A 359 9.28 3.53 -13.54
C LEU A 359 9.58 2.39 -14.53
N PRO A 360 8.58 1.59 -14.96
CA PRO A 360 8.81 0.56 -15.98
C PRO A 360 9.12 1.15 -17.37
N ASP A 361 10.16 0.61 -18.03
CA ASP A 361 10.49 0.83 -19.44
C ASP A 361 9.79 -0.13 -20.40
N VAL A 362 9.21 -1.21 -19.87
CA VAL A 362 8.41 -2.23 -20.56
C VAL A 362 7.22 -2.67 -19.70
N HIS A 363 6.15 -3.12 -20.33
CA HIS A 363 5.06 -3.83 -19.66
C HIS A 363 5.50 -5.27 -19.37
N LEU A 364 5.62 -5.63 -18.09
CA LEU A 364 6.09 -6.94 -17.67
C LEU A 364 4.94 -7.79 -17.11
N GLY A 365 4.91 -9.07 -17.49
CA GLY A 365 4.09 -10.08 -16.82
C GLY A 365 4.83 -11.39 -16.66
N ARG A 366 4.37 -12.25 -15.75
CA ARG A 366 4.94 -13.58 -15.50
C ARG A 366 3.88 -14.68 -15.54
N TRP A 367 4.17 -15.75 -16.26
CA TRP A 367 3.55 -17.06 -16.03
C TRP A 367 4.50 -17.90 -15.17
N ALA A 368 4.22 -18.02 -13.86
CA ALA A 368 5.11 -18.69 -12.89
C ALA A 368 5.05 -20.23 -12.97
N CYS A 369 4.88 -20.79 -14.18
CA CYS A 369 4.68 -22.21 -14.45
C CYS A 369 5.82 -23.07 -13.91
N ARG A 370 5.47 -24.19 -13.28
CA ARG A 370 6.41 -25.18 -12.75
C ARG A 370 6.31 -26.52 -13.49
N THR A 371 5.45 -26.60 -14.51
CA THR A 371 5.20 -27.75 -15.39
C THR A 371 4.77 -27.32 -16.80
N GLU A 372 5.02 -28.18 -17.80
CA GLU A 372 4.53 -27.99 -19.18
C GLU A 372 3.00 -27.92 -19.27
N GLU A 373 2.28 -28.58 -18.37
CA GLU A 373 0.81 -28.59 -18.36
C GLU A 373 0.24 -27.22 -17.97
N GLU A 374 0.89 -26.52 -17.03
CA GLU A 374 0.49 -25.16 -16.64
C GLU A 374 0.69 -24.17 -17.79
N VAL A 375 1.75 -24.34 -18.59
CA VAL A 375 1.93 -23.56 -19.81
C VAL A 375 0.81 -23.85 -20.81
N LYS A 376 0.48 -25.13 -21.06
CA LYS A 376 -0.65 -25.52 -21.93
C LYS A 376 -1.96 -24.88 -21.48
N ASN A 377 -2.25 -24.89 -20.18
CA ASN A 377 -3.43 -24.25 -19.59
C ASN A 377 -3.44 -22.74 -19.83
N MET A 378 -2.34 -22.04 -19.54
CA MET A 378 -2.25 -20.59 -19.74
C MET A 378 -2.39 -20.18 -21.21
N VAL A 379 -1.69 -20.87 -22.11
CA VAL A 379 -1.81 -20.69 -23.57
C VAL A 379 -3.26 -20.87 -24.02
N GLN A 380 -3.90 -21.98 -23.60
CA GLN A 380 -5.28 -22.27 -23.99
C GLN A 380 -6.28 -21.25 -23.42
N LYS A 381 -6.06 -20.76 -22.19
CA LYS A 381 -6.88 -19.72 -21.55
C LYS A 381 -6.80 -18.39 -22.29
N VAL A 382 -5.60 -17.86 -22.51
CA VAL A 382 -5.42 -16.57 -23.20
C VAL A 382 -5.91 -16.65 -24.64
N MET A 383 -5.58 -17.72 -25.37
CA MET A 383 -6.10 -17.92 -26.73
C MET A 383 -7.63 -17.99 -26.79
N ASN A 384 -8.30 -18.59 -25.79
CA ASN A 384 -9.77 -18.64 -25.75
C ASN A 384 -10.39 -17.30 -25.35
N TYR A 385 -9.74 -16.57 -24.44
CA TYR A 385 -10.18 -15.27 -23.95
C TYR A 385 -10.16 -14.25 -25.09
N GLU A 386 -9.02 -14.08 -25.76
CA GLU A 386 -8.81 -13.11 -26.85
C GLU A 386 -9.42 -13.53 -28.21
N GLN A 387 -10.04 -14.71 -28.29
CA GLN A 387 -10.71 -15.18 -29.51
C GLN A 387 -12.05 -14.47 -29.80
N LYS A 388 -12.58 -13.75 -28.80
CA LYS A 388 -13.81 -12.94 -28.92
C LYS A 388 -13.72 -11.75 -27.98
N ASP A 389 -14.48 -10.71 -28.29
CA ASP A 389 -14.80 -9.62 -27.38
C ASP A 389 -15.76 -10.13 -26.30
N ASN A 390 -15.33 -10.14 -25.04
CA ASN A 390 -16.16 -10.53 -23.89
C ASN A 390 -16.90 -9.34 -23.28
N THR A 391 -16.67 -8.09 -23.71
CA THR A 391 -17.38 -6.90 -23.18
C THR A 391 -18.89 -6.92 -23.45
N GLU A 392 -19.32 -7.67 -24.47
CA GLU A 392 -20.73 -7.94 -24.79
C GLU A 392 -21.33 -9.12 -24.00
N GLU A 393 -20.54 -9.84 -23.19
CA GLU A 393 -21.01 -10.97 -22.37
C GLU A 393 -21.54 -10.51 -21.00
N GLU A 394 -22.64 -11.12 -20.54
CA GLU A 394 -23.27 -10.81 -19.25
C GLU A 394 -22.32 -11.06 -18.07
N TRP A 395 -21.45 -12.07 -18.15
CA TRP A 395 -20.51 -12.38 -17.07
C TRP A 395 -19.40 -11.33 -16.91
N PHE A 396 -18.93 -10.73 -18.00
CA PHE A 396 -17.85 -9.73 -17.97
C PHE A 396 -18.32 -8.40 -17.38
N ASN A 397 -19.59 -8.04 -17.63
CA ASN A 397 -20.25 -6.85 -17.09
C ASN A 397 -20.57 -6.95 -15.59
N ARG A 398 -19.80 -7.73 -14.83
CA ARG A 398 -19.89 -7.89 -13.38
C ARG A 398 -18.52 -7.72 -12.74
N MET A 399 -18.47 -7.00 -11.62
CA MET A 399 -17.33 -6.91 -10.71
C MET A 399 -17.73 -7.48 -9.36
N ILE A 400 -16.93 -8.40 -8.83
CA ILE A 400 -17.08 -8.90 -7.45
C ILE A 400 -16.00 -8.25 -6.59
N SER A 401 -16.37 -7.59 -5.50
CA SER A 401 -15.45 -7.27 -4.41
C SER A 401 -15.60 -8.25 -3.25
N LEU A 402 -14.49 -8.55 -2.58
CA LEU A 402 -14.44 -9.36 -1.36
C LEU A 402 -13.61 -8.61 -0.32
N SER A 403 -14.21 -8.21 0.81
CA SER A 403 -13.51 -7.45 1.86
C SER A 403 -14.27 -7.38 3.19
N GLY A 404 -13.63 -6.75 4.18
CA GLY A 404 -14.15 -6.49 5.51
C GLY A 404 -13.40 -5.36 6.22
N ASP A 405 -13.29 -5.51 7.53
CA ASP A 405 -12.66 -4.56 8.45
C ASP A 405 -11.16 -4.85 8.59
N ASP A 406 -10.28 -4.02 8.03
CA ASP A 406 -8.85 -4.37 7.89
C ASP A 406 -8.05 -4.15 9.19
N PHE A 407 -8.37 -3.12 9.98
CA PHE A 407 -7.58 -2.71 11.13
C PHE A 407 -8.43 -2.45 12.39
N GLN A 408 -7.88 -2.80 13.56
CA GLN A 408 -8.44 -2.38 14.85
C GLN A 408 -8.17 -0.88 15.02
N ASP A 409 -9.05 -0.03 14.51
CA ASP A 409 -8.83 1.40 14.31
C ASP A 409 -9.40 2.30 15.41
N GLN A 410 -10.09 1.73 16.40
CA GLN A 410 -10.93 2.47 17.33
C GLN A 410 -10.12 3.44 18.20
N ILE A 411 -10.70 4.62 18.40
CA ILE A 411 -10.13 5.68 19.22
C ILE A 411 -10.19 5.27 20.69
N MET A 412 -9.13 5.55 21.48
CA MET A 412 -9.13 5.26 22.92
C MET A 412 -10.26 6.02 23.62
N LEU A 413 -11.25 5.28 24.13
CA LEU A 413 -12.27 5.82 25.02
C LEU A 413 -11.62 6.20 26.37
N ASP A 414 -11.54 7.50 26.69
CA ASP A 414 -10.90 7.95 27.94
C ASP A 414 -11.83 8.62 28.95
N ILE A 415 -12.65 7.83 29.65
CA ILE A 415 -13.55 8.32 30.71
C ILE A 415 -12.97 7.99 32.09
N SER A 416 -12.63 9.02 32.87
CA SER A 416 -12.18 8.87 34.26
C SER A 416 -13.33 8.98 35.27
N TRP A 417 -13.35 8.08 36.25
CA TRP A 417 -14.31 8.06 37.36
C TRP A 417 -13.57 7.96 38.70
N ASP A 418 -13.70 9.00 39.54
CA ASP A 418 -13.15 9.03 40.90
C ASP A 418 -14.06 8.24 41.85
N THR A 419 -13.52 7.16 42.41
CA THR A 419 -14.23 6.29 43.37
C THR A 419 -14.06 6.72 44.83
N THR A 420 -13.33 7.82 45.11
CA THR A 420 -12.98 8.25 46.47
C THR A 420 -14.20 8.46 47.35
N GLY A 421 -14.34 7.61 48.38
CA GLY A 421 -15.41 7.69 49.37
C GLY A 421 -16.70 6.99 48.96
N LEU A 422 -16.70 6.27 47.84
CA LEU A 422 -17.73 5.30 47.49
C LEU A 422 -17.47 3.95 48.18
N GLN A 423 -18.51 3.13 48.30
CA GLN A 423 -18.43 1.75 48.80
C GLN A 423 -19.68 1.01 48.33
N GLY A 424 -19.52 -0.22 47.83
CA GLY A 424 -20.62 -1.09 47.42
C GLY A 424 -20.57 -1.47 45.95
N SER A 425 -21.69 -1.99 45.43
CA SER A 425 -21.84 -2.40 44.04
C SER A 425 -22.28 -1.22 43.17
N PHE A 426 -21.66 -1.07 42.01
CA PHE A 426 -22.00 -0.09 40.99
C PHE A 426 -22.06 -0.74 39.62
N THR A 427 -22.95 -0.28 38.77
CA THR A 427 -23.09 -0.76 37.39
C THR A 427 -22.67 0.35 36.44
N ILE A 428 -21.66 0.09 35.62
CA ILE A 428 -21.26 0.93 34.49
C ILE A 428 -22.11 0.48 33.30
N HIS A 429 -22.71 1.43 32.60
CA HIS A 429 -23.59 1.19 31.46
C HIS A 429 -23.04 1.91 30.23
N ALA A 430 -23.11 1.26 29.06
CA ALA A 430 -22.75 1.82 27.78
C ALA A 430 -23.85 1.55 26.73
N GLU A 431 -24.12 2.54 25.89
CA GLU A 431 -25.14 2.45 24.84
C GLU A 431 -24.64 3.23 23.62
N SER A 432 -24.58 2.58 22.45
CA SER A 432 -24.16 3.22 21.19
C SER A 432 -25.38 3.60 20.35
N ALA A 433 -25.29 4.73 19.65
CA ALA A 433 -26.27 5.12 18.64
C ALA A 433 -25.58 5.63 17.36
N ASN A 434 -26.13 5.31 16.19
CA ASN A 434 -25.64 5.86 14.92
C ASN A 434 -26.21 7.26 14.64
N THR A 435 -25.66 7.94 13.63
CA THR A 435 -26.02 9.32 13.25
C THR A 435 -27.48 9.51 12.83
N ILE A 436 -28.19 8.43 12.47
CA ILE A 436 -29.65 8.45 12.18
C ILE A 436 -30.53 8.14 13.39
N GLY A 437 -29.94 7.91 14.57
CA GLY A 437 -30.64 7.72 15.83
C GLY A 437 -31.19 6.31 16.08
N GLN A 438 -30.64 5.29 15.42
CA GLN A 438 -30.82 3.90 15.86
C GLN A 438 -29.87 3.62 17.00
N THR A 439 -30.33 2.87 17.99
CA THR A 439 -29.59 2.57 19.22
C THR A 439 -29.34 1.08 19.35
N GLY A 440 -28.17 0.73 19.86
CA GLY A 440 -27.72 -0.63 20.14
C GLY A 440 -28.40 -1.33 21.31
N PRO A 441 -27.99 -2.58 21.60
CA PRO A 441 -28.12 -3.12 22.94
C PRO A 441 -27.33 -2.27 23.96
N GLU A 442 -27.77 -2.30 25.20
CA GLU A 442 -27.04 -1.73 26.34
C GLU A 442 -26.03 -2.77 26.84
N ASP A 443 -24.76 -2.38 26.93
CA ASP A 443 -23.72 -3.14 27.62
C ASP A 443 -23.62 -2.69 29.09
N THR A 444 -23.35 -3.63 29.99
CA THR A 444 -23.32 -3.39 31.43
C THR A 444 -22.23 -4.19 32.15
N VAL A 445 -21.37 -3.48 32.86
CA VAL A 445 -20.31 -4.04 33.72
C VAL A 445 -20.58 -3.71 35.19
N THR A 446 -20.63 -4.71 36.05
CA THR A 446 -20.79 -4.54 37.51
C THR A 446 -19.43 -4.54 38.21
N VAL A 447 -19.16 -3.55 39.05
CA VAL A 447 -17.94 -3.47 39.87
C VAL A 447 -18.24 -3.28 41.36
N GLU A 448 -17.35 -3.81 42.19
CA GLU A 448 -17.37 -3.64 43.65
C GLU A 448 -16.33 -2.58 44.06
N VAL A 449 -16.77 -1.44 44.58
CA VAL A 449 -15.87 -0.49 45.27
C VAL A 449 -15.71 -0.96 46.71
N ASP A 450 -14.52 -1.47 47.04
CA ASP A 450 -14.14 -1.87 48.40
C ASP A 450 -12.67 -1.58 48.70
N HIS A 451 -12.39 -0.36 49.15
CA HIS A 451 -11.07 0.08 49.59
C HIS A 451 -10.51 -0.68 50.83
N THR A 452 -11.21 -1.69 51.36
CA THR A 452 -10.62 -2.63 52.34
C THR A 452 -9.87 -3.80 51.69
N ARG A 453 -10.06 -4.03 50.38
CA ARG A 453 -9.46 -5.10 49.59
C ARG A 453 -8.42 -4.59 48.60
N GLU A 454 -7.56 -5.50 48.14
CA GLU A 454 -6.68 -5.26 47.00
C GLU A 454 -7.53 -5.12 45.72
N SER A 455 -7.15 -4.19 44.85
CA SER A 455 -7.83 -3.93 43.59
C SER A 455 -7.61 -5.05 42.58
N VAL A 456 -8.64 -5.37 41.82
CA VAL A 456 -8.59 -6.29 40.67
C VAL A 456 -9.28 -5.58 39.52
N VAL A 457 -8.47 -5.10 38.58
CA VAL A 457 -8.93 -4.44 37.35
C VAL A 457 -8.33 -5.19 36.17
N THR A 458 -9.19 -5.62 35.24
CA THR A 458 -8.86 -6.49 34.12
C THR A 458 -9.47 -5.97 32.82
N PHE A 459 -9.06 -6.60 31.72
CA PHE A 459 -9.65 -6.45 30.39
C PHE A 459 -10.58 -7.64 30.10
N SER A 460 -11.70 -7.37 29.44
CA SER A 460 -12.58 -8.34 28.79
C SER A 460 -13.05 -7.76 27.46
N GLU A 461 -13.45 -8.61 26.52
CA GLU A 461 -14.02 -8.21 25.24
C GLU A 461 -14.92 -9.37 24.75
N ASP A 462 -16.24 -9.19 24.81
CA ASP A 462 -17.21 -10.23 24.44
C ASP A 462 -18.34 -9.77 23.50
N ASP A 463 -18.17 -8.61 22.85
CA ASP A 463 -19.06 -8.07 21.82
C ASP A 463 -19.36 -9.02 20.64
N HIS A 464 -18.52 -10.02 20.38
CA HIS A 464 -18.81 -11.12 19.43
C HIS A 464 -20.02 -11.97 19.82
N LEU A 465 -20.32 -12.07 21.12
CA LEU A 465 -21.54 -12.71 21.65
C LEU A 465 -22.76 -11.81 21.47
N THR A 466 -22.55 -10.49 21.49
CA THR A 466 -23.60 -9.47 21.27
C THR A 466 -23.98 -9.37 19.79
N THR A 467 -23.01 -9.45 18.88
CA THR A 467 -23.27 -9.49 17.43
C THR A 467 -23.69 -10.87 16.92
N ASP A 468 -23.33 -11.96 17.63
CA ASP A 468 -23.45 -13.36 17.17
C ASP A 468 -22.80 -13.56 15.79
N LEU A 469 -21.76 -12.76 15.51
CA LEU A 469 -21.07 -12.55 14.24
C LEU A 469 -22.01 -12.39 13.03
N LYS A 470 -23.18 -11.77 13.23
CA LYS A 470 -24.21 -11.55 12.20
C LYS A 470 -24.37 -10.09 11.85
N TYR A 471 -24.31 -9.83 10.55
CA TYR A 471 -24.21 -8.51 9.96
C TYR A 471 -25.23 -8.31 8.83
N PRO A 472 -25.71 -7.08 8.57
CA PRO A 472 -25.50 -5.89 9.40
C PRO A 472 -26.21 -5.97 10.75
N ASN A 473 -25.65 -5.31 11.77
CA ASN A 473 -26.22 -5.27 13.12
C ASN A 473 -26.67 -3.85 13.54
N LEU A 474 -27.18 -3.70 14.76
CA LEU A 474 -27.34 -2.40 15.40
C LEU A 474 -25.96 -1.87 15.87
N PRO A 475 -25.81 -0.55 16.14
CA PRO A 475 -24.60 -0.01 16.74
C PRO A 475 -24.23 -0.74 18.03
N ILE A 476 -22.95 -0.97 18.27
CA ILE A 476 -22.43 -1.72 19.41
C ILE A 476 -21.66 -0.78 20.32
N ALA A 477 -21.82 -0.97 21.63
CA ALA A 477 -20.94 -0.44 22.66
C ALA A 477 -20.39 -1.62 23.46
N GLU A 478 -19.13 -1.53 23.88
CA GLU A 478 -18.43 -2.56 24.66
C GLU A 478 -17.56 -1.88 25.72
N ILE A 479 -17.77 -2.17 27.00
CA ILE A 479 -16.93 -1.73 28.13
C ILE A 479 -15.85 -2.80 28.37
N THR A 480 -14.64 -2.54 27.89
CA THR A 480 -13.55 -3.52 28.00
C THR A 480 -12.77 -3.44 29.32
N VAL A 481 -12.72 -2.25 29.94
CA VAL A 481 -12.10 -2.02 31.25
C VAL A 481 -12.97 -1.07 32.06
N PRO A 482 -13.28 -1.36 33.35
CA PRO A 482 -13.03 -2.63 34.04
C PRO A 482 -13.87 -3.78 33.45
N SER A 483 -13.57 -5.03 33.83
CA SER A 483 -14.43 -6.19 33.49
C SER A 483 -15.49 -6.44 34.57
N ASP A 484 -16.54 -7.22 34.26
CA ASP A 484 -17.56 -7.60 35.25
C ASP A 484 -16.96 -8.31 36.48
N GLY A 485 -17.51 -8.01 37.66
CA GLY A 485 -17.05 -8.53 38.95
C GLY A 485 -15.70 -7.98 39.43
N ASN A 486 -15.13 -6.97 38.76
CA ASN A 486 -13.88 -6.32 39.17
C ASN A 486 -14.03 -5.56 40.50
N VAL A 487 -12.89 -5.37 41.18
CA VAL A 487 -12.82 -4.74 42.51
C VAL A 487 -11.98 -3.47 42.43
N LEU A 488 -12.60 -2.33 42.70
CA LEU A 488 -11.93 -1.04 42.82
C LEU A 488 -11.55 -0.86 44.30
N GLY A 489 -10.30 -1.21 44.62
CA GLY A 489 -9.82 -1.47 45.97
C GLY A 489 -8.86 -0.41 46.50
N ASN A 490 -7.77 -0.83 47.16
CA ASN A 490 -6.76 0.05 47.78
C ASN A 490 -5.35 -0.04 47.18
N SER A 491 -5.19 -0.74 46.06
CA SER A 491 -3.95 -0.80 45.29
C SER A 491 -4.12 -0.17 43.91
N ASN A 492 -3.05 0.44 43.39
CA ASN A 492 -3.06 0.90 42.00
C ASN A 492 -2.84 -0.32 41.07
N VAL A 493 -3.55 -0.35 39.95
CA VAL A 493 -3.44 -1.38 38.89
C VAL A 493 -3.13 -0.66 37.59
N TYR A 494 -2.02 -1.02 36.95
CA TYR A 494 -1.66 -0.53 35.62
C TYR A 494 -1.17 -1.69 34.76
N ASN A 495 -1.73 -1.81 33.57
CA ASN A 495 -1.17 -2.64 32.51
C ASN A 495 -1.43 -1.98 31.16
N GLU A 496 -0.35 -1.48 30.56
CA GLU A 496 -0.34 -0.85 29.24
C GLU A 496 -0.93 -1.75 28.15
N ASN A 497 -0.58 -3.05 28.14
CA ASN A 497 -1.10 -3.99 27.16
C ASN A 497 -1.70 -5.22 27.88
N PRO A 498 -3.01 -5.21 28.21
CA PRO A 498 -3.63 -6.30 28.95
C PRO A 498 -3.65 -7.63 28.16
N PRO A 499 -3.55 -8.80 28.84
CA PRO A 499 -3.58 -10.08 28.15
C PRO A 499 -4.86 -10.27 27.34
N ASN A 500 -4.72 -10.88 26.17
CA ASN A 500 -5.78 -11.13 25.17
C ASN A 500 -6.34 -9.88 24.46
N ALA A 501 -6.03 -8.66 24.89
CA ALA A 501 -6.41 -7.47 24.13
C ALA A 501 -5.59 -7.39 22.84
N TYR A 502 -6.25 -7.50 21.69
CA TYR A 502 -5.61 -7.23 20.42
C TYR A 502 -5.21 -5.74 20.38
N ILE A 503 -3.91 -5.50 20.19
CA ILE A 503 -3.27 -4.17 20.22
C ILE A 503 -3.65 -3.28 21.42
N GLY A 504 -3.87 -3.91 22.59
CA GLY A 504 -4.53 -3.26 23.72
C GLY A 504 -3.91 -1.96 24.22
N TYR A 505 -2.62 -1.76 24.01
CA TYR A 505 -1.91 -0.51 24.32
C TYR A 505 -2.45 0.73 23.60
N ARG A 506 -3.05 0.57 22.41
CA ARG A 506 -3.54 1.71 21.61
C ARG A 506 -4.88 2.25 22.11
N TRP A 507 -5.76 1.38 22.61
CA TRP A 507 -7.18 1.72 22.83
C TRP A 507 -7.75 1.28 24.18
N THR A 508 -7.11 0.33 24.88
CA THR A 508 -7.64 -0.28 26.11
C THR A 508 -6.59 -0.57 27.20
N PRO A 509 -5.63 0.33 27.50
CA PRO A 509 -4.71 0.14 28.64
C PRO A 509 -5.49 0.11 29.96
N VAL A 510 -5.21 -0.89 30.80
CA VAL A 510 -5.82 -1.00 32.14
C VAL A 510 -5.18 0.03 33.06
N ASN A 511 -6.00 0.93 33.62
CA ASN A 511 -5.52 1.97 34.53
C ASN A 511 -6.51 2.23 35.69
N TYR A 512 -6.06 1.96 36.92
CA TYR A 512 -6.68 2.37 38.17
C TYR A 512 -5.61 2.93 39.10
N THR A 513 -5.60 4.24 39.33
CA THR A 513 -4.59 4.91 40.14
C THR A 513 -5.22 5.94 41.05
N ASP A 514 -4.82 5.95 42.32
CA ASP A 514 -5.23 6.95 43.31
C ASP A 514 -6.76 7.09 43.43
N ASN A 515 -7.44 5.94 43.41
CA ASN A 515 -8.90 5.73 43.37
C ASN A 515 -9.63 6.19 42.09
N VAL A 516 -8.93 6.64 41.04
CA VAL A 516 -9.53 6.96 39.75
C VAL A 516 -9.47 5.74 38.84
N VAL A 517 -10.62 5.24 38.39
CA VAL A 517 -10.69 4.22 37.33
C VAL A 517 -10.85 4.90 35.99
N TYR A 518 -10.13 4.38 35.01
CA TYR A 518 -10.20 4.79 33.62
C TYR A 518 -11.01 3.74 32.86
N ILE A 519 -12.23 4.10 32.49
CA ILE A 519 -13.14 3.27 31.72
C ILE A 519 -12.65 3.26 30.28
N ARG A 520 -12.47 2.06 29.72
CA ARG A 520 -12.07 1.79 28.35
C ARG A 520 -13.13 0.94 27.67
N GLY A 521 -13.14 0.98 26.35
CA GLY A 521 -14.15 0.34 25.54
C GLY A 521 -14.06 0.78 24.09
N LYS A 522 -14.99 0.27 23.28
CA LYS A 522 -15.15 0.63 21.87
C LYS A 522 -16.62 0.87 21.54
N SER A 523 -16.87 1.63 20.48
CA SER A 523 -18.19 1.82 19.89
C SER A 523 -18.07 1.92 18.38
N TYR A 524 -18.94 1.18 17.69
CA TYR A 524 -18.94 1.09 16.24
C TYR A 524 -20.34 0.83 15.71
N ASN A 525 -20.60 1.20 14.45
CA ASN A 525 -21.86 0.91 13.78
C ASN A 525 -21.61 -0.11 12.65
N PRO A 526 -21.95 -1.39 12.87
CA PRO A 526 -21.63 -2.50 11.97
C PRO A 526 -22.55 -2.61 10.74
N GLN A 527 -23.07 -1.49 10.27
CA GLN A 527 -23.86 -1.40 9.03
C GLN A 527 -22.91 -1.05 7.87
N PRO A 528 -23.25 -1.37 6.60
CA PRO A 528 -22.42 -1.01 5.46
C PRO A 528 -22.46 0.51 5.17
N HIS A 529 -21.30 1.09 4.88
CA HIS A 529 -21.13 2.48 4.48
C HIS A 529 -20.25 2.59 3.22
N THR A 530 -20.44 3.65 2.43
CA THR A 530 -19.86 3.73 1.06
C THR A 530 -19.10 5.02 0.75
N GLU A 531 -19.08 6.01 1.65
CA GLU A 531 -18.53 7.34 1.32
C GLU A 531 -17.41 7.78 2.28
N THR A 532 -17.57 7.57 3.58
CA THR A 532 -16.55 7.77 4.63
C THR A 532 -16.81 6.85 5.83
N GLY A 533 -15.92 6.86 6.83
CA GLY A 533 -16.04 6.12 8.08
C GLY A 533 -17.34 6.37 8.86
N VAL A 534 -17.56 5.49 9.84
CA VAL A 534 -18.83 5.27 10.51
C VAL A 534 -18.85 5.89 11.90
N ASP A 535 -19.57 6.99 12.02
CA ASP A 535 -19.75 7.68 13.29
C ASP A 535 -20.83 7.04 14.17
N THR A 536 -20.50 6.91 15.46
CA THR A 536 -21.42 6.59 16.56
C THR A 536 -21.32 7.62 17.68
N ILE A 537 -22.43 7.78 18.40
CA ILE A 537 -22.50 8.52 19.66
C ILE A 537 -22.58 7.48 20.77
N LEU A 538 -21.48 7.33 21.51
CA LEU A 538 -21.40 6.47 22.67
C LEU A 538 -21.87 7.23 23.92
N LYS A 539 -22.78 6.62 24.68
CA LYS A 539 -23.35 7.16 25.92
C LYS A 539 -22.95 6.26 27.09
N ILE A 540 -22.27 6.81 28.10
CA ILE A 540 -21.83 6.07 29.30
C ILE A 540 -22.34 6.74 30.58
N TRP A 541 -22.88 5.93 31.50
CA TRP A 541 -23.33 6.37 32.82
C TRP A 541 -23.10 5.26 33.86
N ILE A 542 -23.13 5.62 35.15
CA ILE A 542 -22.90 4.67 36.25
C ILE A 542 -24.02 4.79 37.26
N THR A 543 -24.58 3.66 37.71
CA THR A 543 -25.63 3.59 38.74
C THR A 543 -25.16 2.92 40.03
N ASP A 544 -25.83 3.25 41.14
CA ASP A 544 -25.72 2.52 42.41
C ASP A 544 -26.67 1.30 42.48
N GLU A 545 -26.59 0.52 43.56
CA GLU A 545 -27.49 -0.63 43.84
C GLU A 545 -29.00 -0.29 43.87
N ASN A 546 -29.38 0.99 43.84
CA ASN A 546 -30.75 1.49 43.83
C ASN A 546 -31.12 2.16 42.49
N GLU A 547 -30.35 1.92 41.42
CA GLU A 547 -30.51 2.48 40.07
C GLU A 547 -30.36 4.02 39.99
N ASN A 548 -29.79 4.68 41.02
CA ASN A 548 -29.51 6.11 40.95
C ASN A 548 -28.23 6.37 40.14
N ILE A 549 -28.30 7.26 39.15
CA ILE A 549 -27.10 7.70 38.42
C ILE A 549 -26.16 8.46 39.37
N VAL A 550 -24.96 7.90 39.56
CA VAL A 550 -23.87 8.49 40.39
C VAL A 550 -22.79 9.16 39.55
N PHE A 551 -22.69 8.82 38.26
CA PHE A 551 -21.79 9.45 37.29
C PHE A 551 -22.40 9.49 35.89
N GLY A 552 -22.10 10.52 35.11
CA GLY A 552 -22.63 10.71 33.76
C GLY A 552 -24.10 11.18 33.72
N PRO A 553 -24.79 11.03 32.56
CA PRO A 553 -24.26 10.46 31.33
C PRO A 553 -23.17 11.34 30.69
N VAL A 554 -22.13 10.69 30.18
CA VAL A 554 -21.13 11.26 29.27
C VAL A 554 -21.50 10.82 27.85
N LEU A 555 -21.31 11.72 26.88
CA LEU A 555 -21.48 11.42 25.45
C LEU A 555 -20.13 11.63 24.77
N THR A 556 -19.68 10.66 23.97
CA THR A 556 -18.51 10.79 23.09
C THR A 556 -18.89 10.44 21.66
N ASN A 557 -18.26 11.08 20.68
CA ASN A 557 -18.33 10.61 19.30
C ASN A 557 -17.20 9.59 19.09
N GLN A 558 -17.47 8.51 18.36
CA GLN A 558 -16.52 7.46 18.04
C GLN A 558 -16.68 7.12 16.56
N SER A 559 -15.59 7.18 15.79
CA SER A 559 -15.57 6.87 14.36
C SER A 559 -14.81 5.57 14.14
N MET A 560 -15.30 4.74 13.22
CA MET A 560 -14.67 3.47 12.82
C MET A 560 -14.67 3.34 11.29
N TYR A 561 -13.68 2.72 10.69
CA TYR A 561 -13.50 2.62 9.24
C TYR A 561 -13.31 1.15 8.86
N PHE A 562 -13.90 0.72 7.74
CA PHE A 562 -13.67 -0.62 7.19
C PHE A 562 -12.81 -0.42 5.93
N GLU A 563 -11.49 -0.30 6.09
CA GLU A 563 -10.63 0.25 5.04
C GLU A 563 -10.66 -0.56 3.74
N GLY A 564 -10.76 -1.89 3.83
CA GLY A 564 -10.88 -2.78 2.68
C GLY A 564 -12.22 -2.64 1.95
N GLU A 565 -13.34 -2.54 2.67
CA GLU A 565 -14.65 -2.22 2.07
C GLU A 565 -14.62 -0.84 1.39
N TRP A 566 -13.96 0.15 1.99
CA TRP A 566 -13.82 1.49 1.42
C TRP A 566 -12.92 1.52 0.17
N ALA A 567 -11.79 0.79 0.19
CA ALA A 567 -10.91 0.64 -0.97
C ALA A 567 -11.62 -0.08 -2.12
N THR A 568 -12.36 -1.16 -1.84
CA THR A 568 -13.15 -1.86 -2.87
C THR A 568 -14.31 -1.03 -3.40
N GLN A 569 -14.92 -0.17 -2.57
CA GLN A 569 -15.90 0.83 -3.03
C GLN A 569 -15.28 1.87 -3.96
N LYS A 570 -14.12 2.44 -3.61
CA LYS A 570 -13.40 3.41 -4.45
C LYS A 570 -13.05 2.82 -5.83
N ALA A 571 -12.58 1.57 -5.86
CA ALA A 571 -12.35 0.83 -7.10
C ALA A 571 -13.65 0.64 -7.92
N MET A 572 -14.73 0.23 -7.27
CA MET A 572 -16.04 0.10 -7.91
C MET A 572 -16.55 1.42 -8.48
N ASP A 573 -16.30 2.57 -7.86
CA ASP A 573 -16.76 3.88 -8.34
C ASP A 573 -15.99 4.38 -9.57
N PHE A 574 -14.79 3.86 -9.83
CA PHE A 574 -14.10 4.08 -11.10
C PHE A 574 -14.69 3.27 -12.26
N MET A 575 -15.35 2.13 -11.99
CA MET A 575 -15.89 1.20 -13.00
C MET A 575 -17.22 1.67 -13.64
N PRO A 576 -17.61 1.14 -14.83
CA PRO A 576 -18.80 1.59 -15.56
C PRO A 576 -20.08 1.59 -14.73
N THR A 577 -20.91 2.62 -14.89
CA THR A 577 -22.20 2.73 -14.17
C THR A 577 -23.22 1.66 -14.56
N ASN A 578 -23.01 0.97 -15.69
CA ASN A 578 -23.82 -0.17 -16.16
C ASN A 578 -23.24 -1.54 -15.76
N MET A 579 -22.05 -1.60 -15.16
CA MET A 579 -21.48 -2.83 -14.64
C MET A 579 -22.17 -3.20 -13.32
N GLU A 580 -22.53 -4.48 -13.15
CA GLU A 580 -23.05 -4.99 -11.89
C GLU A 580 -21.95 -5.03 -10.83
N LYS A 581 -22.22 -4.50 -9.65
CA LYS A 581 -21.27 -4.37 -8.54
C LYS A 581 -21.69 -5.29 -7.40
N ILE A 582 -21.14 -6.50 -7.38
CA ILE A 582 -21.43 -7.53 -6.38
C ILE A 582 -20.46 -7.33 -5.21
N LYS A 583 -21.00 -7.14 -4.00
CA LYS A 583 -20.22 -6.91 -2.79
C LYS A 583 -20.32 -8.12 -1.86
N LEU A 584 -19.20 -8.80 -1.65
CA LEU A 584 -19.02 -9.81 -0.62
C LEU A 584 -18.31 -9.11 0.55
N TRP A 585 -19.12 -8.44 1.37
CA TRP A 585 -18.65 -7.56 2.44
C TRP A 585 -19.10 -8.10 3.79
N THR A 586 -18.21 -8.06 4.77
CA THR A 586 -18.52 -8.52 6.13
C THR A 586 -19.59 -7.63 6.79
N SER A 587 -19.59 -6.32 6.56
CA SER A 587 -20.64 -5.41 7.06
C SER A 587 -22.02 -5.66 6.45
N MET A 588 -22.07 -6.26 5.26
CA MET A 588 -23.31 -6.62 4.58
C MET A 588 -23.82 -8.02 4.96
N GLY A 589 -23.02 -8.84 5.67
CA GLY A 589 -23.29 -10.26 5.87
C GLY A 589 -23.24 -11.08 4.58
N THR A 590 -22.70 -10.51 3.48
CA THR A 590 -22.53 -11.21 2.20
C THR A 590 -21.16 -11.87 2.07
N PHE A 591 -20.22 -11.53 2.96
CA PHE A 591 -19.06 -12.37 3.29
C PHE A 591 -19.14 -12.71 4.78
N GLN A 592 -19.33 -13.99 5.10
CA GLN A 592 -19.50 -14.49 6.46
C GLN A 592 -19.19 -15.99 6.48
N GLY A 593 -18.97 -16.54 7.68
CA GLY A 593 -18.80 -17.97 7.88
C GLY A 593 -20.09 -18.78 7.79
N SER A 594 -19.93 -20.09 7.83
CA SER A 594 -21.02 -21.08 7.81
C SER A 594 -21.77 -21.18 9.15
N GLU A 595 -22.92 -21.88 9.17
CA GLU A 595 -23.64 -22.20 10.42
C GLU A 595 -22.85 -23.16 11.34
N ASP A 596 -21.94 -23.97 10.78
CA ASP A 596 -21.13 -24.95 11.54
C ASP A 596 -19.78 -24.38 12.02
N ASP A 597 -19.20 -23.43 11.28
CA ASP A 597 -18.00 -22.67 11.62
C ASP A 597 -18.11 -21.23 11.07
N VAL A 598 -18.26 -20.27 11.99
CA VAL A 598 -18.44 -18.83 11.74
C VAL A 598 -17.17 -18.13 11.23
N HIS A 599 -16.02 -18.82 11.23
CA HIS A 599 -14.75 -18.35 10.68
C HIS A 599 -14.44 -18.95 9.30
N ASP A 600 -15.27 -19.87 8.80
CA ASP A 600 -15.10 -20.51 7.48
C ASP A 600 -16.17 -20.06 6.49
N GLY A 601 -15.82 -19.04 5.69
CA GLY A 601 -16.63 -18.54 4.57
C GLY A 601 -16.17 -19.07 3.20
N ILE A 602 -15.31 -20.09 3.15
CA ILE A 602 -14.62 -20.48 1.91
C ILE A 602 -15.59 -21.04 0.88
N ASP A 603 -16.49 -21.96 1.26
CA ASP A 603 -17.48 -22.54 0.33
C ASP A 603 -18.40 -21.42 -0.24
N LEU A 604 -18.80 -20.42 0.56
CA LEU A 604 -19.60 -19.28 0.13
C LEU A 604 -18.87 -18.43 -0.93
N VAL A 605 -17.61 -18.10 -0.67
CA VAL A 605 -16.80 -17.30 -1.60
C VAL A 605 -16.54 -18.07 -2.88
N VAL A 606 -16.18 -19.36 -2.80
CA VAL A 606 -15.96 -20.21 -3.98
C VAL A 606 -17.22 -20.32 -4.84
N ASP A 607 -18.40 -20.48 -4.24
CA ASP A 607 -19.68 -20.48 -4.97
C ASP A 607 -19.93 -19.15 -5.70
N GLN A 608 -19.71 -18.01 -5.03
CA GLN A 608 -19.92 -16.67 -5.62
C GLN A 608 -18.91 -16.35 -6.73
N LEU A 609 -17.64 -16.69 -6.56
CA LEU A 609 -16.63 -16.53 -7.61
C LEU A 609 -16.93 -17.46 -8.81
N SER A 610 -17.48 -18.66 -8.58
CA SER A 610 -17.88 -19.59 -9.65
C SER A 610 -19.02 -19.07 -10.55
N GLU A 611 -19.76 -18.03 -10.15
CA GLU A 611 -20.70 -17.39 -11.06
C GLU A 611 -19.99 -16.74 -12.27
N GLY A 612 -18.74 -16.28 -12.08
CA GLY A 612 -17.87 -15.64 -13.06
C GLY A 612 -18.06 -14.12 -13.16
N ALA A 613 -16.99 -13.36 -13.29
CA ALA A 613 -17.00 -11.90 -13.36
C ALA A 613 -15.96 -11.40 -14.38
N GLY A 614 -16.05 -10.16 -14.86
CA GLY A 614 -14.94 -9.53 -15.59
C GLY A 614 -13.79 -9.14 -14.66
N PHE A 615 -14.13 -8.80 -13.41
CA PHE A 615 -13.18 -8.34 -12.40
C PHE A 615 -13.47 -8.93 -11.03
N TRP A 616 -12.42 -9.37 -10.34
CA TRP A 616 -12.43 -9.64 -8.90
C TRP A 616 -11.48 -8.64 -8.22
N TYR A 617 -11.94 -7.97 -7.17
CA TYR A 617 -11.06 -7.21 -6.27
C TYR A 617 -11.21 -7.74 -4.84
N ILE A 618 -10.17 -8.43 -4.38
CA ILE A 618 -10.12 -9.08 -3.08
C ILE A 618 -9.14 -8.27 -2.21
N ALA A 619 -9.67 -7.66 -1.14
CA ALA A 619 -8.92 -6.74 -0.29
C ALA A 619 -8.96 -7.13 1.19
N GLY A 620 -7.81 -7.10 1.86
CA GLY A 620 -7.68 -7.41 3.28
C GLY A 620 -6.44 -8.22 3.60
N HIS A 621 -6.57 -9.23 4.47
CA HIS A 621 -5.45 -9.98 5.02
C HIS A 621 -5.15 -11.22 4.17
N ALA A 622 -3.88 -11.42 3.85
CA ALA A 622 -3.45 -12.55 3.05
C ALA A 622 -2.09 -13.09 3.52
N ASN A 623 -1.79 -14.30 3.07
CA ASN A 623 -0.46 -14.87 2.93
C ASN A 623 -0.44 -15.71 1.63
N PRO A 624 0.66 -16.39 1.26
CA PRO A 624 0.71 -17.17 0.03
C PRO A 624 -0.26 -18.37 -0.03
N MET A 625 -1.00 -18.69 1.05
CA MET A 625 -1.89 -19.85 1.15
C MET A 625 -3.37 -19.49 1.38
N ILE A 626 -3.65 -18.38 2.05
CA ILE A 626 -4.97 -18.01 2.60
C ILE A 626 -5.24 -16.52 2.34
N TYR A 627 -6.50 -16.20 2.07
CA TYR A 627 -7.05 -14.85 2.24
C TYR A 627 -8.17 -14.87 3.29
N ALA A 628 -8.18 -13.85 4.16
CA ALA A 628 -9.14 -13.64 5.23
C ALA A 628 -9.40 -12.14 5.44
N ASN A 629 -10.46 -11.80 6.17
CA ASN A 629 -10.65 -10.45 6.71
C ASN A 629 -11.43 -10.53 8.03
N HIS A 630 -11.68 -9.40 8.69
CA HIS A 630 -12.40 -9.35 9.95
C HIS A 630 -13.84 -8.85 9.76
N TYR A 631 -14.71 -9.23 10.69
CA TYR A 631 -16.03 -8.64 10.85
C TYR A 631 -15.94 -7.22 11.44
N PRO A 632 -16.91 -6.32 11.13
CA PRO A 632 -16.92 -4.96 11.67
C PRO A 632 -16.84 -4.89 13.19
N GLY A 633 -15.91 -4.08 13.69
CA GLY A 633 -15.60 -3.93 15.10
C GLY A 633 -14.50 -4.85 15.61
N ILE A 634 -14.00 -5.76 14.77
CA ILE A 634 -13.14 -6.92 15.10
C ILE A 634 -13.55 -7.52 16.47
N PRO A 635 -14.79 -8.06 16.55
CA PRO A 635 -15.41 -8.36 17.83
C PRO A 635 -14.73 -9.54 18.55
N GLY A 636 -14.50 -9.40 19.86
CA GLY A 636 -13.68 -10.34 20.65
C GLY A 636 -12.20 -10.41 20.23
N GLY A 637 -11.69 -9.41 19.51
CA GLY A 637 -10.37 -9.39 18.89
C GLY A 637 -10.20 -10.43 17.77
N ARG A 638 -9.06 -10.42 17.05
CA ARG A 638 -8.79 -11.32 15.90
C ARG A 638 -9.23 -12.77 16.10
N ALA A 639 -8.95 -13.35 17.27
CA ALA A 639 -9.30 -14.74 17.57
C ALA A 639 -10.80 -15.08 17.43
N ASN A 640 -11.70 -14.09 17.55
CA ASN A 640 -13.14 -14.25 17.36
C ASN A 640 -13.69 -13.40 16.19
N GLY A 641 -12.96 -12.39 15.73
CA GLY A 641 -13.37 -11.46 14.66
C GLY A 641 -13.00 -11.88 13.24
N ASP A 642 -12.09 -12.85 13.05
CA ASP A 642 -11.61 -13.29 11.72
C ASP A 642 -12.64 -14.14 10.95
N VAL A 643 -12.65 -14.02 9.62
CA VAL A 643 -13.34 -14.94 8.69
C VAL A 643 -12.48 -15.20 7.43
N LYS A 644 -12.34 -16.47 7.06
CA LYS A 644 -11.58 -16.91 5.87
C LYS A 644 -12.43 -16.87 4.62
N GLY A 645 -11.89 -16.28 3.55
CA GLY A 645 -12.54 -16.24 2.23
C GLY A 645 -11.94 -17.21 1.23
N LEU A 646 -10.61 -17.40 1.22
CA LEU A 646 -9.95 -18.34 0.30
C LEU A 646 -8.89 -19.15 1.03
N THR A 647 -8.71 -20.41 0.65
CA THR A 647 -7.60 -21.25 1.13
C THR A 647 -7.21 -22.26 0.06
N GLN A 648 -5.98 -22.19 -0.41
CA GLN A 648 -5.42 -23.11 -1.39
C GLN A 648 -5.23 -24.52 -0.82
N PHE A 649 -4.75 -24.61 0.43
CA PHE A 649 -4.37 -25.87 1.06
C PHE A 649 -4.72 -25.88 2.55
N SER A 650 -5.57 -26.81 2.99
CA SER A 650 -5.87 -27.06 4.40
C SER A 650 -5.61 -28.52 4.78
N PRO A 651 -4.38 -28.89 5.19
CA PRO A 651 -4.01 -30.28 5.48
C PRO A 651 -4.72 -30.88 6.70
N PHE A 652 -5.50 -30.09 7.46
CA PHE A 652 -6.14 -30.49 8.70
C PHE A 652 -7.68 -30.39 8.68
N SER A 653 -8.29 -29.82 7.63
CA SER A 653 -9.76 -29.64 7.56
C SER A 653 -10.54 -30.93 7.27
N GLY A 654 -9.90 -32.00 6.76
CA GLY A 654 -10.63 -33.23 6.47
C GLY A 654 -9.82 -34.34 5.80
N LEU A 655 -10.56 -35.28 5.21
CA LEU A 655 -10.01 -36.36 4.39
C LEU A 655 -10.57 -36.36 2.95
N ASN A 656 -11.58 -35.53 2.65
CA ASN A 656 -12.03 -35.38 1.26
C ASN A 656 -11.06 -34.44 0.53
N PRO A 657 -10.77 -34.67 -0.77
CA PRO A 657 -9.88 -33.78 -1.53
C PRO A 657 -10.31 -32.31 -1.52
N LYS A 658 -11.63 -32.03 -1.54
CA LYS A 658 -12.18 -30.66 -1.46
C LYS A 658 -11.82 -29.95 -0.15
N ASP A 659 -11.89 -30.65 0.97
CA ASP A 659 -11.54 -30.09 2.30
C ASP A 659 -10.04 -29.77 2.38
N ILE A 660 -9.21 -30.48 1.60
CA ILE A 660 -7.75 -30.33 1.58
C ILE A 660 -7.31 -29.26 0.58
N PHE A 661 -8.01 -29.12 -0.56
CA PHE A 661 -7.74 -28.10 -1.58
C PHE A 661 -9.05 -27.38 -2.00
N PRO A 662 -9.62 -26.50 -1.16
CA PRO A 662 -10.93 -25.88 -1.42
C PRO A 662 -11.05 -25.19 -2.79
N LEU A 663 -10.00 -24.49 -3.23
CA LEU A 663 -9.98 -23.81 -4.53
C LEU A 663 -10.01 -24.76 -5.74
N THR A 664 -10.01 -26.08 -5.55
CA THR A 664 -10.25 -27.04 -6.63
C THR A 664 -11.73 -27.23 -6.97
N GLU A 665 -12.65 -26.72 -6.14
CA GLU A 665 -14.10 -26.70 -6.41
C GLU A 665 -14.56 -25.44 -7.17
N LEU A 666 -13.69 -24.41 -7.29
CA LEU A 666 -13.97 -23.20 -8.09
C LEU A 666 -14.27 -23.56 -9.55
N ASP A 667 -15.42 -23.16 -10.07
CA ASP A 667 -15.90 -23.54 -11.41
C ASP A 667 -16.62 -22.38 -12.12
N ASN A 668 -15.85 -21.37 -12.52
CA ASN A 668 -16.32 -20.26 -13.36
C ASN A 668 -16.34 -20.57 -14.87
N ASP A 669 -16.16 -21.83 -15.31
CA ASP A 669 -16.34 -22.32 -16.69
C ASP A 669 -15.92 -21.34 -17.81
N GLY A 670 -14.64 -20.96 -17.82
CA GLY A 670 -14.05 -20.06 -18.84
C GLY A 670 -14.39 -18.57 -18.72
N LYS A 671 -15.16 -18.16 -17.71
CA LYS A 671 -15.48 -16.75 -17.39
C LYS A 671 -14.37 -16.13 -16.54
N LEU A 672 -13.21 -15.89 -17.15
CA LEU A 672 -11.95 -15.64 -16.45
C LEU A 672 -11.76 -14.14 -16.12
N PRO A 673 -11.93 -13.68 -14.87
CA PRO A 673 -11.73 -12.28 -14.50
C PRO A 673 -10.25 -11.88 -14.50
N VAL A 674 -10.00 -10.57 -14.58
CA VAL A 674 -8.79 -9.99 -13.99
C VAL A 674 -8.97 -9.93 -12.47
N LEU A 675 -8.03 -10.52 -11.73
CA LEU A 675 -8.03 -10.51 -10.26
C LEU A 675 -7.03 -9.47 -9.75
N VAL A 676 -7.50 -8.56 -8.90
CA VAL A 676 -6.65 -7.76 -8.00
C VAL A 676 -6.75 -8.39 -6.61
N LEU A 677 -5.62 -8.80 -6.04
CA LEU A 677 -5.54 -9.51 -4.77
C LEU A 677 -4.53 -8.79 -3.84
N SER A 678 -5.03 -7.99 -2.91
CA SER A 678 -4.20 -7.29 -1.93
C SER A 678 -3.99 -8.11 -0.64
N GLY A 679 -3.26 -7.52 0.31
CA GLY A 679 -2.81 -8.16 1.56
C GLY A 679 -1.32 -8.42 1.56
N CYS A 680 -0.84 -9.32 2.43
CA CYS A 680 0.58 -9.66 2.51
C CYS A 680 0.88 -10.92 1.70
N HIS A 681 1.89 -10.87 0.83
CA HIS A 681 2.48 -12.00 0.12
C HIS A 681 1.55 -12.90 -0.75
N PRO A 682 0.31 -12.53 -1.16
CA PRO A 682 -0.56 -13.48 -1.87
C PRO A 682 0.00 -13.91 -3.23
N CYS A 683 0.90 -13.12 -3.82
CA CYS A 683 1.56 -13.40 -5.09
C CYS A 683 3.05 -13.81 -4.92
N GLN A 684 3.54 -14.13 -3.71
CA GLN A 684 4.94 -14.48 -3.45
C GLN A 684 5.45 -15.66 -4.33
N ILE A 685 6.19 -15.37 -5.39
CA ILE A 685 6.56 -16.36 -6.42
C ILE A 685 7.67 -17.35 -5.99
N ASP A 686 8.38 -17.07 -4.89
CA ASP A 686 9.50 -17.89 -4.37
C ASP A 686 9.12 -18.87 -3.25
N VAL A 687 7.81 -19.08 -3.01
CA VAL A 687 7.29 -20.13 -2.11
C VAL A 687 7.65 -21.55 -2.58
N SER A 688 7.75 -22.46 -1.62
CA SER A 688 8.20 -23.84 -1.87
C SER A 688 7.90 -24.76 -0.69
N PHE A 689 7.42 -25.98 -0.97
CA PHE A 689 7.26 -27.04 0.02
C PHE A 689 8.55 -27.35 0.81
N LEU A 690 9.74 -27.06 0.26
CA LEU A 690 10.99 -27.23 1.00
C LEU A 690 11.17 -26.23 2.17
N ARG A 691 10.40 -25.13 2.23
CA ARG A 691 10.46 -24.16 3.34
C ARG A 691 10.08 -24.77 4.69
N LEU A 692 9.29 -25.84 4.73
CA LEU A 692 9.09 -26.64 5.96
C LEU A 692 10.39 -27.19 6.56
N PHE A 693 11.42 -27.40 5.75
CA PHE A 693 12.71 -27.94 6.19
C PHE A 693 13.78 -26.87 6.42
N THR A 694 13.63 -25.67 5.88
CA THR A 694 14.57 -24.54 6.06
C THR A 694 14.10 -23.53 7.10
N GLU A 695 12.80 -23.21 7.13
CA GLU A 695 12.17 -22.22 8.03
C GLU A 695 11.34 -22.87 9.14
N GLY A 696 10.95 -24.14 8.97
CA GLY A 696 10.31 -24.94 10.00
C GLY A 696 8.93 -24.42 10.40
N LYS A 697 8.82 -23.88 11.62
CA LYS A 697 7.55 -23.31 12.11
C LYS A 697 7.18 -22.01 11.39
N MET A 698 8.16 -21.18 11.01
CA MET A 698 7.86 -19.88 10.40
C MET A 698 7.13 -20.07 9.07
N ALA A 699 7.54 -21.05 8.25
CA ALA A 699 6.83 -21.39 7.03
C ALA A 699 5.36 -21.77 7.25
N LEU A 700 5.03 -22.49 8.35
CA LEU A 700 3.65 -22.83 8.68
C LEU A 700 2.81 -21.61 9.08
N TRP A 701 3.40 -20.64 9.78
CA TRP A 701 2.72 -19.39 10.16
C TRP A 701 2.50 -18.48 8.94
N HIS A 702 3.55 -18.26 8.15
CA HIS A 702 3.55 -17.34 7.01
C HIS A 702 3.01 -17.98 5.73
N GLY A 703 2.53 -19.23 5.74
CA GLY A 703 2.03 -19.94 4.56
C GLY A 703 3.07 -20.29 3.48
N THR A 704 4.33 -19.89 3.60
CA THR A 704 5.37 -19.99 2.54
C THR A 704 5.70 -21.42 2.08
N PHE A 705 5.23 -22.43 2.81
CA PHE A 705 5.40 -23.85 2.44
C PHE A 705 4.45 -24.36 1.36
N VAL A 706 3.51 -23.56 0.87
CA VAL A 706 2.72 -23.95 -0.30
C VAL A 706 3.63 -24.23 -1.50
N TRP A 707 3.14 -25.06 -2.42
CA TRP A 707 3.85 -25.36 -3.66
C TRP A 707 3.99 -24.12 -4.54
N GLU A 708 2.98 -23.26 -4.53
CA GLU A 708 2.75 -22.11 -5.40
C GLU A 708 1.90 -21.10 -4.61
N SER A 709 2.04 -19.80 -4.85
CA SER A 709 1.28 -18.77 -4.15
C SER A 709 -0.20 -18.75 -4.54
N LEU A 710 -1.04 -18.25 -3.64
CA LEU A 710 -2.50 -18.13 -3.81
C LEU A 710 -2.88 -17.45 -5.13
N GLY A 711 -2.24 -16.32 -5.45
CA GLY A 711 -2.44 -15.61 -6.70
C GLY A 711 -2.11 -16.45 -7.93
N TRP A 712 -0.92 -17.07 -7.96
CA TRP A 712 -0.55 -17.94 -9.09
C TRP A 712 -1.47 -19.17 -9.19
N TRP A 713 -1.85 -19.78 -8.06
CA TRP A 713 -2.76 -20.91 -8.04
C TRP A 713 -4.10 -20.56 -8.68
N LEU A 714 -4.66 -19.37 -8.38
CA LEU A 714 -5.89 -18.87 -9.02
C LEU A 714 -5.71 -18.54 -10.50
N THR A 715 -4.54 -18.03 -10.91
CA THR A 715 -4.25 -17.77 -12.34
C THR A 715 -4.14 -19.07 -13.16
N LYS A 716 -3.50 -20.11 -12.63
CA LYS A 716 -3.05 -21.28 -13.43
C LYS A 716 -4.03 -22.45 -13.54
N LEU A 717 -5.22 -22.36 -12.93
CA LEU A 717 -6.25 -23.41 -13.07
C LEU A 717 -6.76 -23.52 -14.51
N ASP A 718 -6.87 -24.75 -15.03
CA ASP A 718 -7.42 -25.03 -16.36
C ASP A 718 -8.87 -24.56 -16.49
N ASN A 719 -9.16 -23.76 -17.53
CA ASN A 719 -10.46 -23.17 -17.87
C ASN A 719 -11.26 -22.52 -16.71
N ARG A 720 -10.59 -22.11 -15.63
CA ARG A 720 -11.22 -21.49 -14.44
C ARG A 720 -10.21 -20.64 -13.66
N GLY A 721 -10.65 -20.05 -12.55
CA GLY A 721 -9.88 -19.03 -11.83
C GLY A 721 -9.76 -17.74 -12.65
N ALA A 722 -8.70 -16.97 -12.45
CA ALA A 722 -8.47 -15.68 -13.12
C ALA A 722 -7.77 -15.85 -14.48
N ILE A 723 -7.89 -14.86 -15.39
CA ILE A 723 -7.06 -14.79 -16.61
C ILE A 723 -5.65 -14.25 -16.29
N ALA A 724 -5.60 -13.30 -15.35
CA ALA A 724 -4.39 -12.68 -14.82
C ALA A 724 -4.64 -12.25 -13.37
N THR A 725 -3.58 -12.20 -12.57
CA THR A 725 -3.63 -11.76 -11.16
C THR A 725 -2.60 -10.66 -10.90
N LEU A 726 -3.05 -9.56 -10.31
CA LEU A 726 -2.23 -8.48 -9.76
C LEU A 726 -2.20 -8.61 -8.24
N GLY A 727 -1.01 -8.48 -7.63
CA GLY A 727 -0.88 -8.51 -6.18
C GLY A 727 0.57 -8.36 -5.70
N PRO A 728 0.78 -8.17 -4.38
CA PRO A 728 2.12 -8.05 -3.80
C PRO A 728 2.78 -9.42 -3.57
N THR A 729 4.09 -9.43 -3.69
CA THR A 729 4.98 -10.55 -3.35
C THR A 729 5.54 -10.46 -1.93
N GLY A 730 5.53 -9.26 -1.35
CA GLY A 730 6.01 -8.91 -0.01
C GLY A 730 4.91 -8.52 0.96
N LEU A 731 5.33 -7.97 2.10
CA LEU A 731 4.51 -7.52 3.20
C LEU A 731 3.75 -6.22 2.85
N GLY A 732 2.56 -6.35 2.28
CA GLY A 732 1.70 -5.19 1.98
C GLY A 732 1.36 -4.32 3.19
N TYR A 733 1.31 -3.01 2.98
CA TYR A 733 0.94 -2.00 3.98
C TYR A 733 -0.37 -1.25 3.63
N GLY A 734 -1.01 -0.70 4.66
CA GLY A 734 -2.17 0.20 4.58
C GLY A 734 -2.08 1.33 5.61
N TYR A 735 -2.95 2.32 5.46
CA TYR A 735 -3.18 3.35 6.49
C TYR A 735 -4.48 3.04 7.25
N ILE A 736 -4.52 3.43 8.52
CA ILE A 736 -5.69 3.25 9.39
C ILE A 736 -6.64 4.44 9.26
N GLY A 737 -7.94 4.20 9.42
CA GLY A 737 -8.96 5.23 9.60
C GLY A 737 -9.19 6.08 8.34
N GLU A 738 -9.33 7.40 8.50
CA GLU A 738 -9.57 8.30 7.34
C GLU A 738 -8.47 8.26 6.28
N GLY A 739 -7.26 7.81 6.64
CA GLY A 739 -6.13 7.65 5.73
C GLY A 739 -6.24 6.45 4.79
N GLY A 740 -7.15 5.50 5.05
CA GLY A 740 -7.15 4.16 4.44
C GLY A 740 -7.18 4.09 2.91
N THR A 741 -7.64 5.13 2.22
CA THR A 741 -7.61 5.21 0.73
C THR A 741 -6.74 6.34 0.17
N GLN A 742 -5.90 6.96 1.02
CA GLN A 742 -5.07 8.14 0.70
C GLN A 742 -3.63 7.80 0.31
N GLY A 743 -3.18 6.56 0.51
CA GLY A 743 -1.88 6.07 0.02
C GLY A 743 -1.76 4.55 0.14
N LEU A 744 -0.57 4.02 -0.14
CA LEU A 744 -0.24 2.59 -0.08
C LEU A 744 -1.19 1.73 -0.92
N GLY A 745 -1.38 0.46 -0.55
CA GLY A 745 -2.32 -0.44 -1.24
C GLY A 745 -3.74 0.12 -1.37
N GLY A 746 -4.22 0.86 -0.37
CA GLY A 746 -5.55 1.48 -0.37
C GLY A 746 -5.74 2.59 -1.41
N TRP A 747 -4.65 3.16 -1.94
CA TRP A 747 -4.68 4.06 -3.10
C TRP A 747 -4.30 3.33 -4.40
N LEU A 748 -3.27 2.48 -4.37
CA LEU A 748 -2.71 1.80 -5.55
C LEU A 748 -3.72 0.86 -6.22
N TRP A 749 -4.42 0.01 -5.46
CA TRP A 749 -5.30 -0.99 -6.06
C TRP A 749 -6.53 -0.39 -6.75
N PRO A 750 -7.22 0.63 -6.18
CA PRO A 750 -8.25 1.36 -6.91
C PRO A 750 -7.76 2.04 -8.20
N GLU A 751 -6.52 2.52 -8.25
CA GLU A 751 -5.98 3.23 -9.42
C GLU A 751 -5.93 2.34 -10.68
N PHE A 752 -5.72 1.02 -10.55
CA PHE A 752 -5.82 0.09 -11.69
C PHE A 752 -7.19 0.13 -12.39
N PHE A 753 -8.28 0.17 -11.62
CA PHE A 753 -9.64 0.24 -12.16
C PHE A 753 -9.92 1.59 -12.82
N ARG A 754 -9.27 2.66 -12.33
CA ARG A 754 -9.30 4.00 -12.94
C ARG A 754 -8.54 4.02 -14.27
N GLN A 755 -7.34 3.44 -14.32
CA GLN A 755 -6.57 3.29 -15.56
C GLN A 755 -7.35 2.52 -16.61
N TYR A 756 -7.88 1.36 -16.25
CA TYR A 756 -8.68 0.54 -17.17
C TYR A 756 -9.88 1.33 -17.74
N ASN A 757 -10.78 1.82 -16.88
CA ASN A 757 -12.08 2.33 -17.35
C ASN A 757 -12.12 3.84 -17.66
N GLN A 758 -11.41 4.68 -16.89
CA GLN A 758 -11.50 6.14 -17.06
C GLN A 758 -10.45 6.70 -18.03
N GLU A 759 -9.24 6.14 -18.01
CA GLU A 759 -8.17 6.49 -18.97
C GLU A 759 -8.16 5.57 -20.21
N GLY A 760 -9.02 4.55 -20.26
CA GLY A 760 -9.18 3.65 -21.41
C GLY A 760 -8.00 2.72 -21.64
N LYS A 761 -7.29 2.30 -20.59
CA LYS A 761 -6.15 1.39 -20.67
C LYS A 761 -6.64 -0.07 -20.76
N GLU A 762 -7.07 -0.46 -21.94
CA GLU A 762 -7.67 -1.78 -22.19
C GLU A 762 -6.65 -2.94 -22.17
N VAL A 763 -5.35 -2.68 -22.38
CA VAL A 763 -4.29 -3.71 -22.26
C VAL A 763 -3.78 -3.78 -20.83
N ILE A 764 -3.77 -4.96 -20.21
CA ILE A 764 -3.48 -5.13 -18.78
C ILE A 764 -2.09 -4.64 -18.37
N GLY A 765 -1.07 -4.89 -19.19
CA GLY A 765 0.30 -4.44 -18.93
C GLY A 765 0.42 -2.91 -18.98
N GLU A 766 -0.32 -2.25 -19.88
CA GLU A 766 -0.37 -0.79 -19.96
C GLU A 766 -1.10 -0.19 -18.76
N ALA A 767 -2.30 -0.68 -18.44
CA ALA A 767 -3.04 -0.26 -17.25
C ALA A 767 -2.22 -0.41 -15.97
N TRP A 768 -1.49 -1.53 -15.85
CA TRP A 768 -0.66 -1.81 -14.69
C TRP A 768 0.59 -0.92 -14.61
N THR A 769 1.32 -0.74 -15.72
CA THR A 769 2.46 0.21 -15.78
C THR A 769 2.01 1.63 -15.42
N GLN A 770 0.89 2.12 -15.96
CA GLN A 770 0.40 3.46 -15.62
C GLN A 770 -0.10 3.56 -14.16
N THR A 771 -0.57 2.46 -13.55
CA THR A 771 -0.90 2.43 -12.12
C THR A 771 0.34 2.66 -11.24
N LEU A 772 1.44 1.96 -11.53
CA LEU A 772 2.71 2.14 -10.82
C LEU A 772 3.30 3.54 -11.06
N ASN A 773 3.29 4.01 -12.31
CA ASN A 773 3.75 5.36 -12.66
C ASN A 773 2.95 6.44 -11.91
N ASN A 774 1.63 6.33 -11.88
CA ASN A 774 0.76 7.29 -11.19
C ASN A 774 0.96 7.28 -9.68
N TYR A 775 1.33 6.14 -9.08
CA TYR A 775 1.75 6.11 -7.68
C TYR A 775 2.99 7.00 -7.46
N ILE A 776 4.03 6.85 -8.28
CA ILE A 776 5.25 7.67 -8.20
C ILE A 776 4.95 9.15 -8.51
N PHE A 777 4.06 9.44 -9.48
CA PHE A 777 3.67 10.80 -9.83
C PHE A 777 2.81 11.48 -8.76
N GLU A 778 1.99 10.72 -8.03
CA GLU A 778 1.21 11.21 -6.89
C GLU A 778 2.12 11.42 -5.68
N PHE A 779 2.78 10.35 -5.18
CA PHE A 779 3.56 10.36 -3.94
C PHE A 779 4.93 11.05 -4.06
N GLY A 780 5.40 11.27 -5.29
CA GLY A 780 6.35 12.32 -5.65
C GLY A 780 7.73 11.83 -6.06
N PRO A 781 8.68 12.76 -6.30
CA PRO A 781 9.98 12.46 -6.92
C PRO A 781 10.88 11.55 -6.07
N ASN A 782 10.69 11.57 -4.75
CA ASN A 782 11.43 10.77 -3.79
C ASN A 782 10.41 10.17 -2.83
N LEU A 783 10.16 8.88 -2.98
CA LEU A 783 9.30 8.08 -2.11
C LEU A 783 10.01 7.85 -0.77
N ASP A 784 9.25 7.58 0.31
CA ASP A 784 9.83 7.03 1.53
C ASP A 784 10.00 5.51 1.42
N LEU A 785 10.55 4.87 2.46
CA LEU A 785 10.86 3.44 2.45
C LEU A 785 9.61 2.56 2.23
N ILE A 786 8.45 2.94 2.78
CA ILE A 786 7.22 2.14 2.67
C ILE A 786 6.51 2.42 1.34
N ASP A 787 6.54 3.66 0.85
CA ASP A 787 6.09 3.99 -0.50
C ASP A 787 6.94 3.28 -1.58
N THR A 788 8.27 3.23 -1.38
CA THR A 788 9.22 2.53 -2.28
C THR A 788 8.89 1.04 -2.34
N LYS A 789 8.81 0.39 -1.16
CA LYS A 789 8.37 -1.01 -1.04
C LYS A 789 7.06 -1.28 -1.76
N THR A 790 6.05 -0.42 -1.57
CA THR A 790 4.71 -0.54 -2.17
C THR A 790 4.76 -0.59 -3.70
N VAL A 791 5.75 0.03 -4.33
CA VAL A 791 5.95 -0.04 -5.79
C VAL A 791 6.75 -1.30 -6.16
N GLU A 792 7.83 -1.59 -5.44
CA GLU A 792 8.76 -2.69 -5.73
C GLU A 792 8.15 -4.09 -5.55
N GLU A 793 7.26 -4.30 -4.58
CA GLU A 793 6.76 -5.64 -4.23
C GLU A 793 5.70 -6.18 -5.19
N MET A 794 5.30 -5.43 -6.21
CA MET A 794 4.10 -5.76 -6.98
C MET A 794 4.40 -6.57 -8.25
N VAL A 795 3.50 -7.50 -8.59
CA VAL A 795 3.66 -8.37 -9.78
C VAL A 795 2.36 -8.55 -10.57
N LEU A 796 2.50 -8.63 -11.90
CA LEU A 796 1.47 -9.13 -12.82
C LEU A 796 1.72 -10.61 -13.15
N LEU A 797 0.92 -11.49 -12.56
CA LEU A 797 0.85 -12.90 -12.90
C LEU A 797 -0.11 -13.09 -14.07
N GLY A 798 0.35 -12.85 -15.30
CA GLY A 798 -0.45 -12.89 -16.51
C GLY A 798 0.36 -12.56 -17.77
N ASP A 799 -0.31 -12.53 -18.92
CA ASP A 799 0.23 -12.00 -20.17
C ASP A 799 0.09 -10.46 -20.17
N PRO A 800 1.18 -9.69 -20.27
CA PRO A 800 1.11 -8.22 -20.26
C PRO A 800 0.44 -7.65 -21.52
N THR A 801 0.38 -8.41 -22.61
CA THR A 801 -0.26 -7.99 -23.87
C THR A 801 -1.76 -8.32 -23.93
N LEU A 802 -2.33 -8.90 -22.86
CA LEU A 802 -3.74 -9.27 -22.79
C LEU A 802 -4.64 -8.02 -22.86
N THR A 803 -5.55 -7.99 -23.83
CA THR A 803 -6.67 -7.02 -23.85
C THR A 803 -7.75 -7.48 -22.86
N ILE A 804 -8.19 -6.58 -21.97
CA ILE A 804 -9.19 -6.84 -20.93
C ILE A 804 -10.60 -6.55 -21.47
N GLY A 805 -11.26 -7.58 -21.99
CA GLY A 805 -12.55 -7.49 -22.66
C GLY A 805 -12.62 -8.39 -23.86
#